data_AF-A0A2P4YMR6-F1
#
_entry.id   AF-A0A2P4YMR6-F1
#
_cell.length_a   1.000
_cell.length_b   1.000
_cell.length_c   1.000
_cell.angle_alpha   90.00
_cell.angle_beta   90.00
_cell.angle_gamma   90.00
#
_symmetry.space_group_name_H-M   'P 1'
#
loop_
_entity.id
_entity.type
_entity.pdbx_description
1 polymer ?
#
loop_
_entity_poly.entity_id
_entity_poly.type
_entity_poly.pdbx_seq_one_letter_code
_entity_poly.pdbx_strand_id
1 'polypeptide(L)'
;MFRFDCFNNLVVDRVDPIVNPGEASGHLHAISGGNGFSKSADGAAMKTSTCTSCPIGADLSAYWVPQLYVKFKNGTGYGLVESHQIVYYEPRPTGDEKVTAFPDGLKMLAGNPKLREKGDSIEERAITWVCLDYNNPHPEQQGIPNFKCPNGLRGQVNFPMCWDGKNLDSDDHKSHVTYATELDGGSCPEGWKKMVKIFYEAFYNVAQYDDEWDGDQHPFVLANGDRTGFSFHGDFLNGWDIDVLQAAVDQCADKNYFNSGECAPLSASFSDKAPETRCTTQPEIIEDIMTVAKLPGNNPVDDEIVNPTDVHTYSTDFSKATEIIVEPELPTAGPGNVVVENRFLGINATDVNITNGGYGRTTLPVKCGLEAAGVVVEIGEGVTGIKVGDNVAYSSIGAFSEYLEVPATKVIKSPELSPALVPLTVCAVSASLALEKAGEMKSNETVFVSAAAGATGQFAVQLAKLAGNHVIGACSSDEKVEYLKSLGVDRPINYKKEDLNAVLTDEYPNGIDLAFEGVGGDMFKAVLDNIAIFGRIIVFGNCSHYHGDAGNDPQYGYQQNRKMQLRSASLRGFQRRHHPKDEPEHLNRLVKLVQEVKMPSFRRVLVHTWSTDFRKATKIVVDQELPKPSVGNVVVKNHFLGINATDINITNGGYGRTSLPINCGLEGVGVVESVAEGVADVSVGDTVAYQHLGAFAEYTEVPSEKIVKTPELSPSVIPLTVCGVSASLALEKAGEMKSNETVFVSAAAGATGQFVVQLAKLAGNHVIGACSSDEKVEYLKSLGVDRPINYKKEDLNAVLKKEYPDGINLAFESVGGELFKSVLDNIAIFGRIIVFGNVSHYHGDAGTDPQYGYQQNRKMQLRSASLCGFLLFHHAQHVPEHLQRLLNLIKDGKLKAGIDPTEFRGLESIPDAIDRLYKQQNIGKLVIKL
;
A
#
# COMPACT_ATOMS: atom_id res chain seq x y z
N MET A 1 26.72 -41.12 0.53
CA MET A 1 25.37 -40.66 0.92
C MET A 1 25.06 -41.14 2.33
N PHE A 2 24.46 -40.29 3.16
CA PHE A 2 23.98 -40.63 4.49
C PHE A 2 22.46 -40.55 4.50
N ARG A 3 21.80 -41.61 4.99
CA ARG A 3 20.33 -41.71 5.05
C ARG A 3 19.84 -41.59 6.49
N PHE A 4 18.98 -40.62 6.75
CA PHE A 4 18.45 -40.32 8.08
C PHE A 4 16.95 -40.58 8.10
N ASP A 5 16.55 -41.69 8.73
CA ASP A 5 15.14 -42.08 8.85
C ASP A 5 14.46 -41.29 9.98
N CYS A 6 13.88 -40.13 9.66
CA CYS A 6 13.14 -39.27 10.60
C CYS A 6 11.65 -39.68 10.61
N PHE A 7 11.36 -40.93 11.00
CA PHE A 7 10.01 -41.50 10.88
C PHE A 7 8.95 -40.87 11.78
N ASN A 8 9.34 -40.05 12.74
CA ASN A 8 8.40 -39.25 13.52
C ASN A 8 8.61 -37.77 13.21
N ASN A 9 7.53 -37.08 12.84
CA ASN A 9 7.55 -35.63 12.79
C ASN A 9 7.79 -35.12 14.22
N LEU A 10 8.68 -34.13 14.36
CA LEU A 10 8.85 -33.37 15.58
C LEU A 10 7.51 -32.73 15.98
N VAL A 11 6.82 -32.12 15.01
CA VAL A 11 5.48 -31.53 15.13
C VAL A 11 4.86 -31.36 13.74
N VAL A 12 3.54 -31.29 13.66
CA VAL A 12 2.83 -30.77 12.49
C VAL A 12 2.22 -29.43 12.90
N ASP A 13 2.65 -28.34 12.29
CA ASP A 13 2.34 -26.99 12.75
C ASP A 13 2.39 -25.98 11.60
N ARG A 14 1.75 -24.82 11.78
CA ARG A 14 1.73 -23.71 10.84
C ARG A 14 2.85 -22.72 11.17
N VAL A 15 4.06 -23.24 11.30
CA VAL A 15 5.26 -22.52 11.70
C VAL A 15 6.28 -22.55 10.56
N ASP A 16 6.84 -21.38 10.24
CA ASP A 16 7.88 -21.20 9.23
C ASP A 16 8.78 -20.01 9.58
N PRO A 17 9.94 -20.25 10.23
CA PRO A 17 10.84 -19.18 10.62
C PRO A 17 11.72 -18.63 9.48
N ILE A 18 11.61 -19.19 8.26
CA ILE A 18 12.29 -18.66 7.07
C ILE A 18 11.36 -17.64 6.40
N VAL A 19 10.17 -18.07 5.99
CA VAL A 19 9.25 -17.27 5.17
C VAL A 19 8.35 -16.36 6.02
N ASN A 20 7.93 -16.79 7.21
CA ASN A 20 7.02 -16.07 8.10
C ASN A 20 7.57 -15.92 9.53
N PRO A 21 8.76 -15.30 9.72
CA PRO A 21 9.39 -15.23 11.03
C PRO A 21 8.53 -14.48 12.05
N GLY A 22 8.17 -15.16 13.14
CA GLY A 22 7.36 -14.64 14.24
C GLY A 22 5.84 -14.73 14.04
N GLU A 23 5.39 -15.16 12.87
CA GLU A 23 3.99 -15.27 12.49
C GLU A 23 3.60 -16.71 12.15
N ALA A 24 2.30 -16.96 11.96
CA ALA A 24 1.84 -18.26 11.49
C ALA A 24 1.98 -18.34 9.96
N SER A 25 2.55 -19.44 9.46
CA SER A 25 2.74 -19.71 8.02
C SER A 25 1.41 -19.65 7.25
N GLY A 26 1.50 -19.42 5.93
CA GLY A 26 0.34 -19.50 5.04
C GLY A 26 -0.32 -20.88 5.02
N HIS A 27 0.42 -21.97 5.31
CA HIS A 27 -0.10 -23.34 5.29
C HIS A 27 0.61 -24.25 6.29
N LEU A 28 0.05 -25.43 6.52
CA LEU A 28 0.53 -26.39 7.51
C LEU A 28 1.74 -27.20 7.01
N HIS A 29 2.74 -27.38 7.87
CA HIS A 29 3.96 -28.13 7.57
C HIS A 29 4.09 -29.40 8.43
N ALA A 30 4.64 -30.45 7.84
CA ALA A 30 5.19 -31.58 8.60
C ALA A 30 6.67 -31.29 8.90
N ILE A 31 7.03 -31.17 10.17
CA ILE A 31 8.36 -30.73 10.61
C ILE A 31 9.10 -31.88 11.28
N SER A 32 10.37 -32.09 10.91
CA SER A 32 11.31 -33.02 11.52
C SER A 32 12.58 -32.28 11.98
N GLY A 33 13.30 -32.84 12.95
CA GLY A 33 14.57 -32.28 13.43
C GLY A 33 14.60 -31.91 14.90
N GLY A 34 15.40 -30.88 15.24
CA GLY A 34 15.67 -30.43 16.61
C GLY A 34 14.51 -29.71 17.31
N ASN A 35 14.30 -29.95 18.60
CA ASN A 35 13.21 -29.32 19.38
C ASN A 35 13.40 -27.83 19.73
N GLY A 36 14.49 -27.19 19.27
CA GLY A 36 14.66 -25.74 19.28
C GLY A 36 13.87 -25.02 18.17
N PHE A 37 13.21 -25.77 17.28
CA PHE A 37 12.34 -25.22 16.25
C PHE A 37 11.17 -24.44 16.87
N SER A 38 10.93 -23.23 16.35
CA SER A 38 9.91 -22.28 16.80
C SER A 38 9.63 -21.28 15.69
N LYS A 39 8.59 -20.47 15.84
CA LYS A 39 8.24 -19.39 14.89
C LYS A 39 9.36 -18.37 14.63
N SER A 40 10.33 -18.29 15.52
CA SER A 40 11.47 -17.37 15.42
C SER A 40 12.81 -18.10 15.44
N ALA A 41 12.84 -19.41 15.14
CA ALA A 41 14.06 -20.18 15.19
C ALA A 41 15.11 -19.69 14.18
N ASP A 42 16.33 -19.55 14.66
CA ASP A 42 17.53 -19.35 13.85
C ASP A 42 18.55 -20.46 14.16
N GLY A 43 19.74 -20.39 13.55
CA GLY A 43 20.79 -21.40 13.79
C GLY A 43 21.21 -21.51 15.26
N ALA A 44 21.19 -20.40 16.01
CA ALA A 44 21.51 -20.40 17.43
C ALA A 44 20.43 -21.11 18.25
N ALA A 45 19.15 -20.86 17.95
CA ALA A 45 18.02 -21.55 18.56
C ALA A 45 18.09 -23.07 18.31
N MET A 46 18.37 -23.48 17.08
CA MET A 46 18.49 -24.91 16.74
C MET A 46 19.59 -25.60 17.55
N LYS A 47 20.72 -24.93 17.80
CA LYS A 47 21.80 -25.47 18.65
C LYS A 47 21.46 -25.60 20.13
N THR A 48 20.38 -24.98 20.60
CA THR A 48 19.87 -25.18 21.96
C THR A 48 18.97 -26.40 22.09
N SER A 49 18.66 -27.08 20.98
CA SER A 49 17.84 -28.30 20.99
C SER A 49 18.46 -29.36 21.91
N THR A 50 17.61 -29.96 22.73
CA THR A 50 18.00 -31.05 23.65
C THR A 50 17.74 -32.43 23.05
N CYS A 51 16.93 -32.51 21.99
CA CYS A 51 16.70 -33.73 21.21
C CYS A 51 16.38 -33.40 19.75
N THR A 52 16.44 -34.41 18.88
CA THR A 52 16.07 -34.37 17.46
C THR A 52 15.21 -35.59 17.11
N SER A 53 14.26 -35.44 16.17
CA SER A 53 13.44 -36.57 15.69
C SER A 53 14.19 -37.50 14.72
N CYS A 54 15.35 -37.08 14.24
CA CYS A 54 16.23 -37.81 13.34
C CYS A 54 17.24 -38.71 14.11
N PRO A 55 17.89 -39.70 13.45
CA PRO A 55 18.74 -40.67 14.14
C PRO A 55 20.10 -40.14 14.62
N ILE A 56 20.56 -38.97 14.17
CA ILE A 56 21.88 -38.44 14.53
C ILE A 56 21.72 -37.26 15.49
N GLY A 57 22.12 -37.41 16.75
CA GLY A 57 22.02 -36.38 17.77
C GLY A 57 22.89 -35.13 17.54
N ALA A 58 23.93 -35.24 16.70
CA ALA A 58 24.73 -34.09 16.25
C ALA A 58 24.02 -33.24 15.18
N ASP A 59 22.92 -33.74 14.63
CA ASP A 59 22.07 -33.03 13.68
C ASP A 59 20.84 -32.47 14.39
N LEU A 60 20.95 -31.20 14.81
CA LEU A 60 19.87 -30.44 15.40
C LEU A 60 19.19 -29.54 14.37
N SER A 61 19.38 -29.79 13.07
CA SER A 61 18.74 -29.03 12.00
C SER A 61 17.22 -29.22 12.00
N ALA A 62 16.51 -28.35 11.30
CA ALA A 62 15.08 -28.51 11.03
C ALA A 62 14.82 -28.72 9.53
N TYR A 63 13.86 -29.59 9.26
CA TYR A 63 13.44 -30.03 7.94
C TYR A 63 11.92 -29.97 7.87
N TRP A 64 11.35 -29.26 6.91
CA TRP A 64 9.89 -29.28 6.77
C TRP A 64 9.45 -29.20 5.31
N VAL A 65 8.23 -29.71 5.11
CA VAL A 65 7.53 -29.79 3.81
C VAL A 65 6.03 -29.51 4.05
N PRO A 66 5.27 -29.06 3.03
CA PRO A 66 3.83 -28.92 3.14
C PRO A 66 3.16 -30.25 3.49
N GLN A 67 2.24 -30.23 4.44
CA GLN A 67 1.52 -31.44 4.84
C GLN A 67 0.48 -31.86 3.79
N LEU A 68 0.21 -33.17 3.67
CA LEU A 68 -0.81 -33.69 2.76
C LEU A 68 -2.14 -33.98 3.48
N TYR A 69 -3.23 -33.70 2.79
CA TYR A 69 -4.60 -33.97 3.21
C TYR A 69 -5.31 -34.87 2.20
N VAL A 70 -6.30 -35.63 2.67
CA VAL A 70 -7.28 -36.33 1.84
C VAL A 70 -8.58 -35.53 1.85
N LYS A 71 -9.17 -35.27 0.68
CA LYS A 71 -10.51 -34.70 0.56
C LYS A 71 -11.55 -35.82 0.62
N PHE A 72 -12.47 -35.77 1.59
CA PHE A 72 -13.50 -36.80 1.73
C PHE A 72 -14.59 -36.66 0.66
N LYS A 73 -14.92 -37.76 -0.01
CA LYS A 73 -15.89 -37.85 -1.12
C LYS A 73 -17.31 -37.45 -0.71
N ASN A 74 -17.66 -37.65 0.56
CA ASN A 74 -18.95 -37.26 1.13
C ASN A 74 -19.09 -35.73 1.34
N GLY A 75 -18.04 -34.94 1.08
CA GLY A 75 -18.02 -33.49 1.25
C GLY A 75 -17.87 -33.02 2.70
N THR A 76 -17.49 -33.88 3.65
CA THR A 76 -17.35 -33.49 5.07
C THR A 76 -16.04 -32.76 5.40
N GLY A 77 -15.21 -32.47 4.40
CA GLY A 77 -13.95 -31.71 4.55
C GLY A 77 -12.72 -32.54 4.21
N TYR A 78 -11.65 -32.33 4.96
CA TYR A 78 -10.32 -32.90 4.72
C TYR A 78 -9.80 -33.63 5.96
N GLY A 79 -9.13 -34.76 5.74
CA GLY A 79 -8.42 -35.52 6.76
C GLY A 79 -6.91 -35.37 6.61
N LEU A 80 -6.19 -35.19 7.72
CA LEU A 80 -4.73 -35.17 7.69
C LEU A 80 -4.18 -36.55 7.29
N VAL A 81 -3.32 -36.60 6.28
CA VAL A 81 -2.65 -37.85 5.88
C VAL A 81 -1.40 -38.03 6.73
N GLU A 82 -1.31 -39.16 7.43
CA GLU A 82 -0.13 -39.51 8.21
C GLU A 82 1.12 -39.49 7.34
N SER A 83 2.15 -38.77 7.81
CA SER A 83 3.37 -38.53 7.06
C SER A 83 4.62 -38.72 7.91
N HIS A 84 5.71 -39.04 7.23
CA HIS A 84 7.05 -39.06 7.82
C HIS A 84 8.11 -38.72 6.78
N GLN A 85 9.34 -38.43 7.22
CA GLN A 85 10.40 -37.97 6.33
C GLN A 85 11.67 -38.84 6.42
N ILE A 86 12.39 -38.92 5.31
CA ILE A 86 13.78 -39.38 5.26
C ILE A 86 14.61 -38.26 4.66
N VAL A 87 15.69 -37.91 5.35
CA VAL A 87 16.63 -36.88 4.90
C VAL A 87 17.92 -37.54 4.43
N TYR A 88 18.40 -37.12 3.27
CA TYR A 88 19.64 -37.61 2.68
C TYR A 88 20.66 -36.50 2.60
N TYR A 89 21.88 -36.83 2.98
CA TYR A 89 23.06 -35.99 2.83
C TYR A 89 23.98 -36.61 1.79
N GLU A 90 24.18 -35.91 0.68
CA GLU A 90 24.83 -36.41 -0.53
C GLU A 90 26.03 -35.53 -0.89
N PRO A 91 27.27 -35.93 -0.56
CA PRO A 91 28.44 -35.08 -0.82
C PRO A 91 28.68 -34.71 -2.30
N ARG A 92 28.33 -35.60 -3.25
CA ARG A 92 28.38 -35.36 -4.72
C ARG A 92 29.65 -34.63 -5.22
N PRO A 93 30.89 -35.09 -4.91
CA PRO A 93 32.10 -34.43 -5.41
C PRO A 93 32.18 -34.47 -6.94
N THR A 94 32.77 -33.45 -7.55
CA THR A 94 33.00 -33.39 -9.02
C THR A 94 34.43 -32.96 -9.29
N GLY A 95 35.20 -33.82 -9.95
CA GLY A 95 36.65 -33.61 -10.11
C GLY A 95 37.36 -33.48 -8.76
N ASP A 96 38.20 -32.46 -8.63
CA ASP A 96 38.96 -32.14 -7.41
C ASP A 96 38.25 -31.09 -6.51
N GLU A 97 36.98 -30.77 -6.78
CA GLU A 97 36.21 -29.80 -5.97
C GLU A 97 36.05 -30.29 -4.52
N LYS A 98 36.44 -29.44 -3.55
CA LYS A 98 36.23 -29.73 -2.13
C LYS A 98 34.76 -29.51 -1.74
N VAL A 99 34.13 -30.58 -1.25
CA VAL A 99 32.78 -30.53 -0.66
C VAL A 99 32.89 -30.10 0.80
N THR A 100 32.01 -29.20 1.22
CA THR A 100 31.99 -28.64 2.59
C THR A 100 30.71 -28.95 3.33
N ALA A 101 30.78 -29.03 4.66
CA ALA A 101 29.61 -28.97 5.52
C ALA A 101 28.91 -27.61 5.41
N PHE A 102 27.63 -27.55 5.79
CA PHE A 102 26.87 -26.31 5.79
C PHE A 102 27.46 -25.29 6.77
N PRO A 103 27.52 -23.99 6.42
CA PRO A 103 27.86 -22.95 7.38
C PRO A 103 26.77 -22.83 8.45
N ASP A 104 27.16 -22.41 9.65
CA ASP A 104 26.27 -22.30 10.80
C ASP A 104 25.07 -21.40 10.50
N GLY A 105 23.84 -21.87 10.76
CA GLY A 105 22.62 -21.11 10.55
C GLY A 105 22.23 -20.87 9.08
N LEU A 106 22.81 -21.61 8.12
CA LEU A 106 22.35 -21.62 6.73
C LEU A 106 20.85 -21.96 6.66
N LYS A 107 20.11 -21.18 5.88
CA LYS A 107 18.71 -21.43 5.51
C LYS A 107 18.65 -21.82 4.03
N MET A 108 17.74 -22.70 3.64
CA MET A 108 17.51 -22.97 2.22
C MET A 108 16.03 -23.26 1.96
N LEU A 109 15.54 -22.80 0.82
CA LEU A 109 14.25 -23.17 0.24
C LEU A 109 14.47 -23.86 -1.10
N ALA A 110 13.80 -25.00 -1.33
CA ALA A 110 13.83 -25.72 -2.59
C ALA A 110 12.41 -25.98 -3.10
N GLY A 111 12.17 -25.70 -4.39
CA GLY A 111 10.84 -25.77 -4.99
C GLY A 111 10.07 -24.45 -4.92
N ASN A 112 8.87 -24.43 -5.50
CA ASN A 112 8.07 -23.21 -5.62
C ASN A 112 6.64 -23.44 -5.07
N PRO A 113 6.27 -22.88 -3.91
CA PRO A 113 4.96 -23.10 -3.28
C PRO A 113 3.77 -22.56 -4.10
N LYS A 114 4.02 -21.82 -5.18
CA LYS A 114 3.00 -21.25 -6.07
C LYS A 114 2.85 -22.00 -7.39
N LEU A 115 3.69 -22.99 -7.69
CA LEU A 115 3.65 -23.70 -8.95
C LEU A 115 2.45 -24.65 -9.02
N ARG A 116 1.71 -24.64 -10.13
CA ARG A 116 0.48 -25.45 -10.34
C ARG A 116 0.51 -26.28 -11.62
N GLU A 117 1.59 -26.18 -12.36
CA GLU A 117 1.78 -26.91 -13.60
C GLU A 117 3.22 -27.40 -13.71
N LYS A 118 3.44 -28.34 -14.62
CA LYS A 118 4.77 -28.89 -14.84
C LYS A 118 5.73 -27.81 -15.36
N GLY A 119 6.84 -27.63 -14.65
CA GLY A 119 7.93 -26.75 -15.08
C GLY A 119 9.17 -27.51 -15.56
N ASP A 120 10.02 -26.83 -16.32
CA ASP A 120 11.21 -27.39 -16.97
C ASP A 120 12.54 -26.86 -16.39
N SER A 121 12.51 -25.84 -15.53
CA SER A 121 13.72 -25.34 -14.87
C SER A 121 14.33 -26.41 -13.96
N ILE A 122 15.61 -26.27 -13.59
CA ILE A 122 16.26 -27.24 -12.68
C ILE A 122 15.54 -27.27 -11.32
N GLU A 123 15.09 -26.11 -10.83
CA GLU A 123 14.32 -26.00 -9.58
C GLU A 123 12.97 -26.72 -9.66
N GLU A 124 12.24 -26.59 -10.77
CA GLU A 124 10.94 -27.25 -10.93
C GLU A 124 11.08 -28.77 -11.14
N ARG A 125 12.16 -29.19 -11.81
CA ARG A 125 12.53 -30.62 -11.95
C ARG A 125 13.10 -31.21 -10.65
N ALA A 126 13.42 -30.38 -9.66
CA ALA A 126 13.90 -30.83 -8.36
C ALA A 126 12.81 -31.47 -7.49
N ILE A 127 11.54 -31.28 -7.89
CA ILE A 127 10.35 -31.71 -7.17
C ILE A 127 9.67 -32.85 -7.92
N THR A 128 9.65 -34.04 -7.34
CA THR A 128 9.06 -35.22 -7.96
C THR A 128 8.25 -36.07 -6.98
N TRP A 129 7.43 -36.96 -7.54
CA TRP A 129 6.54 -37.84 -6.83
C TRP A 129 6.71 -39.27 -7.32
N VAL A 130 6.65 -40.22 -6.39
CA VAL A 130 6.74 -41.66 -6.67
C VAL A 130 5.58 -42.38 -6.00
N CYS A 131 4.85 -43.14 -6.80
CA CYS A 131 3.87 -44.10 -6.33
C CYS A 131 4.58 -45.35 -5.82
N LEU A 132 4.39 -45.71 -4.55
CA LEU A 132 4.98 -46.92 -3.99
C LEU A 132 4.09 -48.13 -4.31
N ASP A 133 4.56 -48.95 -5.24
CA ASP A 133 4.02 -50.28 -5.56
C ASP A 133 5.21 -51.24 -5.77
N TYR A 134 5.48 -52.10 -4.78
CA TYR A 134 6.61 -53.02 -4.84
C TYR A 134 6.39 -54.19 -5.81
N ASN A 135 5.14 -54.43 -6.25
CA ASN A 135 4.81 -55.49 -7.20
C ASN A 135 4.80 -54.98 -8.65
N ASN A 136 4.51 -53.68 -8.85
CA ASN A 136 4.51 -53.03 -10.15
C ASN A 136 5.15 -51.63 -10.07
N PRO A 137 6.49 -51.51 -10.07
CA PRO A 137 7.18 -50.24 -9.86
C PRO A 137 6.82 -49.19 -10.92
N HIS A 138 6.54 -47.97 -10.46
CA HIS A 138 6.26 -46.80 -11.31
C HIS A 138 7.48 -45.87 -11.38
N PRO A 139 7.72 -45.20 -12.52
CA PRO A 139 8.79 -44.20 -12.63
C PRO A 139 8.47 -42.96 -11.78
N GLU A 140 9.51 -42.20 -11.41
CA GLU A 140 9.31 -40.87 -10.83
C GLU A 140 8.69 -39.92 -11.87
N GLN A 141 7.86 -39.00 -11.38
CA GLN A 141 7.20 -38.01 -12.22
C GLN A 141 7.05 -36.69 -11.46
N GLN A 142 6.83 -35.59 -12.20
CA GLN A 142 6.40 -34.34 -11.58
C GLN A 142 4.86 -34.38 -11.42
N GLY A 143 4.38 -33.94 -10.26
CA GLY A 143 2.97 -33.98 -9.86
C GLY A 143 2.49 -35.32 -9.29
N ILE A 144 1.44 -35.27 -8.48
CA ILE A 144 0.85 -36.42 -7.80
C ILE A 144 0.28 -37.40 -8.85
N PRO A 145 0.59 -38.72 -8.75
CA PRO A 145 0.08 -39.71 -9.67
C PRO A 145 -1.43 -39.88 -9.55
N ASN A 146 -2.10 -39.89 -10.70
CA ASN A 146 -3.54 -40.10 -10.79
C ASN A 146 -3.89 -41.59 -10.95
N PHE A 147 -3.26 -42.42 -10.11
CA PHE A 147 -3.53 -43.85 -9.98
C PHE A 147 -3.16 -44.32 -8.57
N LYS A 148 -3.79 -45.39 -8.12
CA LYS A 148 -3.70 -45.86 -6.72
C LYS A 148 -2.29 -46.34 -6.37
N CYS A 149 -1.84 -45.97 -5.16
CA CYS A 149 -0.53 -46.31 -4.64
C CYS A 149 -0.63 -47.22 -3.41
N PRO A 150 -0.62 -48.56 -3.61
CA PRO A 150 -0.96 -49.53 -2.57
C PRO A 150 0.04 -49.59 -1.41
N ASN A 151 1.26 -49.07 -1.58
CA ASN A 151 2.28 -49.02 -0.53
C ASN A 151 2.61 -47.59 -0.07
N GLY A 152 1.83 -46.58 -0.48
CA GLY A 152 2.02 -45.19 -0.08
C GLY A 152 2.47 -44.27 -1.23
N LEU A 153 2.50 -42.97 -0.95
CA LEU A 153 2.91 -41.92 -1.89
C LEU A 153 4.16 -41.24 -1.32
N ARG A 154 5.13 -40.95 -2.19
CA ARG A 154 6.38 -40.30 -1.77
C ARG A 154 6.63 -39.03 -2.58
N GLY A 155 6.63 -37.88 -1.90
CA GLY A 155 7.11 -36.60 -2.44
C GLY A 155 8.60 -36.45 -2.23
N GLN A 156 9.31 -35.89 -3.20
CA GLN A 156 10.77 -35.82 -3.23
C GLN A 156 11.23 -34.38 -3.54
N VAL A 157 12.23 -33.88 -2.79
CA VAL A 157 12.76 -32.51 -2.94
C VAL A 157 14.28 -32.55 -2.99
N ASN A 158 14.86 -32.11 -4.11
CA ASN A 158 16.31 -31.92 -4.26
C ASN A 158 16.69 -30.47 -3.94
N PHE A 159 17.61 -30.27 -3.01
CA PHE A 159 18.09 -28.93 -2.67
C PHE A 159 19.26 -28.47 -3.55
N PRO A 160 19.44 -27.15 -3.72
CA PRO A 160 20.68 -26.55 -4.15
C PRO A 160 21.91 -27.06 -3.37
N MET A 161 23.07 -27.14 -4.02
CA MET A 161 24.33 -27.60 -3.40
C MET A 161 25.49 -26.62 -3.56
N CYS A 162 25.26 -25.48 -4.22
CA CYS A 162 26.25 -24.45 -4.43
C CYS A 162 25.87 -23.23 -3.62
N TRP A 163 26.79 -22.74 -2.78
CA TRP A 163 26.60 -21.57 -1.92
C TRP A 163 27.54 -20.44 -2.34
N ASP A 164 27.07 -19.20 -2.25
CA ASP A 164 27.84 -18.02 -2.67
C ASP A 164 29.10 -17.76 -1.81
N GLY A 165 29.24 -18.53 -0.72
CA GLY A 165 30.39 -18.49 0.15
C GLY A 165 30.36 -17.40 1.21
N LYS A 166 29.26 -16.63 1.28
CA LYS A 166 29.11 -15.43 2.10
C LYS A 166 27.79 -15.38 2.90
N ASN A 167 26.64 -15.55 2.27
CA ASN A 167 25.33 -15.23 2.86
C ASN A 167 24.64 -16.49 3.41
N LEU A 168 24.22 -16.48 4.68
CA LEU A 168 23.50 -17.61 5.30
C LEU A 168 22.02 -17.70 4.88
N ASP A 169 21.50 -16.58 4.38
CA ASP A 169 20.17 -16.41 3.84
C ASP A 169 20.21 -15.14 2.95
N SER A 170 19.30 -15.03 1.99
CA SER A 170 19.12 -13.84 1.15
C SER A 170 17.72 -13.27 1.37
N ASP A 171 17.50 -12.02 0.97
CA ASP A 171 16.18 -11.36 1.14
C ASP A 171 15.03 -12.11 0.44
N ASP A 172 15.33 -12.89 -0.60
CA ASP A 172 14.40 -13.75 -1.33
C ASP A 172 14.45 -15.23 -0.90
N HIS A 173 15.26 -15.56 0.10
CA HIS A 173 15.53 -16.91 0.62
C HIS A 173 16.06 -17.93 -0.39
N LYS A 174 16.49 -17.49 -1.59
CA LYS A 174 16.89 -18.37 -2.70
C LYS A 174 18.21 -17.98 -3.34
N SER A 175 18.46 -16.69 -3.58
CA SER A 175 19.59 -16.20 -4.37
C SER A 175 20.99 -16.49 -3.80
N HIS A 176 21.13 -16.81 -2.52
CA HIS A 176 22.40 -17.15 -1.88
C HIS A 176 22.83 -18.62 -2.10
N VAL A 177 21.94 -19.46 -2.64
CA VAL A 177 22.22 -20.84 -3.06
C VAL A 177 21.79 -21.07 -4.52
N THR A 178 22.40 -22.05 -5.18
CA THR A 178 22.00 -22.44 -6.54
C THR A 178 22.23 -23.93 -6.78
N TYR A 179 21.46 -24.50 -7.71
CA TYR A 179 21.74 -25.82 -8.24
C TYR A 179 23.07 -25.82 -9.01
N ALA A 180 23.75 -26.97 -8.99
CA ALA A 180 24.90 -27.22 -9.84
C ALA A 180 24.47 -27.38 -11.31
N THR A 181 25.42 -27.65 -12.22
CA THR A 181 25.11 -27.86 -13.64
C THR A 181 24.09 -28.97 -13.90
N GLU A 182 23.97 -29.94 -12.99
CA GLU A 182 22.97 -31.00 -13.02
C GLU A 182 22.18 -31.02 -11.70
N LEU A 183 20.99 -31.64 -11.72
CA LEU A 183 20.13 -31.73 -10.52
C LEU A 183 20.79 -32.56 -9.40
N ASP A 184 21.43 -33.65 -9.79
CA ASP A 184 21.96 -34.67 -8.87
C ASP A 184 23.51 -34.66 -8.77
N GLY A 185 24.14 -33.55 -9.19
CA GLY A 185 25.59 -33.37 -9.17
C GLY A 185 26.07 -32.31 -10.15
N GLY A 186 27.33 -32.43 -10.60
CA GLY A 186 27.95 -31.49 -11.51
C GLY A 186 28.66 -30.33 -10.80
N SER A 187 29.22 -29.41 -11.58
CA SER A 187 30.05 -28.33 -11.05
C SER A 187 29.22 -27.13 -10.60
N CYS A 188 29.71 -26.44 -9.58
CA CYS A 188 29.14 -25.17 -9.16
C CYS A 188 29.57 -24.02 -10.09
N PRO A 189 28.79 -22.93 -10.18
CA PRO A 189 29.22 -21.76 -10.92
C PRO A 189 30.54 -21.19 -10.37
N GLU A 190 31.29 -20.47 -11.20
CA GLU A 190 32.58 -19.91 -10.81
C GLU A 190 32.46 -19.02 -9.56
N GLY A 191 33.31 -19.27 -8.56
CA GLY A 191 33.32 -18.53 -7.28
C GLY A 191 32.40 -19.10 -6.19
N TRP A 192 31.52 -20.05 -6.53
CA TRP A 192 30.62 -20.70 -5.57
C TRP A 192 31.29 -21.87 -4.86
N LYS A 193 30.93 -22.09 -3.60
CA LYS A 193 31.41 -23.19 -2.77
C LYS A 193 30.44 -24.36 -2.84
N LYS A 194 30.98 -25.54 -3.08
CA LYS A 194 30.19 -26.77 -3.07
C LYS A 194 29.96 -27.26 -1.64
N MET A 195 28.70 -27.47 -1.30
CA MET A 195 28.28 -28.04 -0.03
C MET A 195 27.79 -29.47 -0.24
N VAL A 196 27.72 -30.24 0.84
CA VAL A 196 26.94 -31.49 0.83
C VAL A 196 25.50 -31.18 0.38
N LYS A 197 24.96 -31.95 -0.56
CA LYS A 197 23.60 -31.75 -1.08
C LYS A 197 22.59 -32.39 -0.11
N ILE A 198 21.44 -31.75 0.08
CA ILE A 198 20.30 -32.33 0.80
C ILE A 198 19.27 -32.86 -0.19
N PHE A 199 18.68 -34.00 0.14
CA PHE A 199 17.54 -34.56 -0.56
C PHE A 199 16.49 -35.05 0.45
N TYR A 200 15.23 -34.64 0.30
CA TYR A 200 14.12 -35.10 1.14
C TYR A 200 13.26 -36.13 0.43
N GLU A 201 12.81 -37.10 1.20
CA GLU A 201 11.69 -37.95 0.85
C GLU A 201 10.61 -37.82 1.94
N ALA A 202 9.43 -37.32 1.57
CA ALA A 202 8.26 -37.26 2.42
C ALA A 202 7.30 -38.38 2.03
N PHE A 203 7.01 -39.28 2.94
CA PHE A 203 6.13 -40.43 2.74
C PHE A 203 4.75 -40.14 3.32
N TYR A 204 3.72 -40.54 2.59
CA TYR A 204 2.32 -40.35 2.94
C TYR A 204 1.57 -41.68 2.89
N ASN A 205 0.87 -42.02 3.97
CA ASN A 205 0.07 -43.24 4.06
C ASN A 205 -1.28 -43.08 3.36
N VAL A 206 -1.25 -43.18 2.03
CA VAL A 206 -2.42 -42.92 1.15
C VAL A 206 -3.30 -44.14 0.88
N ALA A 207 -2.78 -45.36 1.05
CA ALA A 207 -3.47 -46.60 0.66
C ALA A 207 -4.79 -46.85 1.43
N GLN A 208 -4.89 -46.31 2.65
CA GLN A 208 -6.10 -46.40 3.47
C GLN A 208 -7.27 -45.56 2.94
N TYR A 209 -7.03 -44.65 1.99
CA TYR A 209 -8.03 -43.74 1.43
C TYR A 209 -8.50 -44.15 0.04
N ASP A 210 -8.34 -45.43 -0.30
CA ASP A 210 -8.70 -46.01 -1.59
C ASP A 210 -10.18 -45.88 -1.95
N ASP A 211 -11.05 -45.77 -0.94
CA ASP A 211 -12.51 -45.57 -1.08
C ASP A 211 -12.89 -44.10 -1.35
N GLU A 212 -11.98 -43.15 -1.11
CA GLU A 212 -12.20 -41.72 -1.34
C GLU A 212 -11.91 -41.29 -2.79
N TRP A 213 -11.38 -42.19 -3.62
CA TRP A 213 -11.13 -41.93 -5.04
C TRP A 213 -12.43 -41.68 -5.82
N ASP A 214 -12.36 -40.82 -6.83
CA ASP A 214 -13.46 -40.59 -7.75
C ASP A 214 -13.08 -40.94 -9.19
N GLY A 215 -13.40 -42.18 -9.57
CA GLY A 215 -12.89 -42.77 -10.81
C GLY A 215 -11.37 -42.84 -10.77
N ASP A 216 -10.73 -42.25 -11.78
CA ASP A 216 -9.27 -42.18 -11.87
C ASP A 216 -8.67 -40.98 -11.11
N GLN A 217 -9.49 -40.10 -10.52
CA GLN A 217 -9.02 -38.88 -9.84
C GLN A 217 -8.61 -39.16 -8.38
N HIS A 218 -7.38 -38.78 -8.02
CA HIS A 218 -6.90 -38.92 -6.64
C HIS A 218 -7.55 -37.88 -5.68
N PRO A 219 -7.77 -38.23 -4.40
CA PRO A 219 -8.40 -37.34 -3.42
C PRO A 219 -7.42 -36.42 -2.67
N PHE A 220 -6.13 -36.51 -2.94
CA PHE A 220 -5.09 -35.84 -2.15
C PHE A 220 -4.89 -34.36 -2.50
N VAL A 221 -4.58 -33.55 -1.48
CA VAL A 221 -4.36 -32.10 -1.57
C VAL A 221 -3.22 -31.70 -0.63
N LEU A 222 -2.24 -30.94 -1.10
CA LEU A 222 -1.23 -30.31 -0.24
C LEU A 222 -1.87 -29.19 0.60
N ALA A 223 -1.33 -28.93 1.79
CA ALA A 223 -1.90 -27.98 2.76
C ALA A 223 -2.02 -26.54 2.23
N ASN A 224 -1.27 -26.17 1.20
CA ASN A 224 -1.37 -24.90 0.47
C ASN A 224 -2.43 -24.89 -0.64
N GLY A 225 -3.29 -25.92 -0.70
CA GLY A 225 -4.37 -26.04 -1.67
C GLY A 225 -4.06 -26.88 -2.91
N ASP A 226 -2.82 -27.31 -3.08
CA ASP A 226 -2.40 -27.87 -4.36
C ASP A 226 -2.78 -29.34 -4.53
N ARG A 227 -3.60 -29.64 -5.56
CA ARG A 227 -3.94 -31.01 -5.96
C ARG A 227 -3.01 -31.58 -7.00
N THR A 228 -2.34 -30.74 -7.76
CA THR A 228 -1.42 -31.16 -8.81
C THR A 228 -0.13 -31.71 -8.22
N GLY A 229 0.31 -31.21 -7.06
CA GLY A 229 1.55 -31.57 -6.38
C GLY A 229 2.78 -30.83 -6.90
N PHE A 230 2.66 -29.91 -7.86
CA PHE A 230 3.79 -29.14 -8.39
C PHE A 230 4.32 -28.10 -7.41
N SER A 231 3.51 -27.68 -6.44
CA SER A 231 3.91 -26.72 -5.41
C SER A 231 4.66 -27.33 -4.22
N PHE A 232 4.89 -28.65 -4.25
CA PHE A 232 5.66 -29.31 -3.22
C PHE A 232 7.05 -28.66 -3.11
N HIS A 233 7.46 -28.40 -1.88
CA HIS A 233 8.72 -27.70 -1.58
C HIS A 233 9.28 -28.23 -0.27
N GLY A 234 10.54 -27.88 -0.03
CA GLY A 234 11.19 -28.21 1.22
C GLY A 234 12.00 -27.04 1.74
N ASP A 235 12.10 -27.02 3.06
CA ASP A 235 12.73 -25.96 3.80
C ASP A 235 13.75 -26.55 4.77
N PHE A 236 14.89 -25.88 4.88
CA PHE A 236 16.02 -26.31 5.70
C PHE A 236 16.55 -25.17 6.55
N LEU A 237 16.74 -25.43 7.85
CA LEU A 237 17.49 -24.58 8.76
C LEU A 237 18.60 -25.39 9.42
N ASN A 238 19.86 -25.02 9.16
CA ASN A 238 21.02 -25.74 9.66
C ASN A 238 21.19 -25.63 11.18
N GLY A 239 21.31 -26.78 11.84
CA GLY A 239 21.62 -26.91 13.27
C GLY A 239 22.72 -27.93 13.55
N TRP A 240 23.52 -28.29 12.55
CA TRP A 240 24.59 -29.29 12.69
C TRP A 240 25.73 -28.86 13.64
N ASP A 241 26.30 -29.86 14.31
CA ASP A 241 27.72 -29.83 14.64
C ASP A 241 28.55 -29.91 13.33
N ILE A 242 29.11 -28.77 12.94
CA ILE A 242 29.80 -28.60 11.66
C ILE A 242 31.03 -29.50 11.58
N ASP A 243 31.74 -29.71 12.68
CA ASP A 243 32.96 -30.53 12.68
C ASP A 243 32.62 -32.01 12.48
N VAL A 244 31.51 -32.47 13.08
CA VAL A 244 30.99 -33.84 12.88
C VAL A 244 30.53 -34.03 11.44
N LEU A 245 29.76 -33.09 10.87
CA LEU A 245 29.29 -33.17 9.49
C LEU A 245 30.46 -33.12 8.50
N GLN A 246 31.44 -32.22 8.70
CA GLN A 246 32.61 -32.12 7.84
C GLN A 246 33.45 -33.40 7.91
N ALA A 247 33.64 -33.97 9.10
CA ALA A 247 34.35 -35.24 9.26
C ALA A 247 33.61 -36.38 8.54
N ALA A 248 32.28 -36.42 8.58
CA ALA A 248 31.49 -37.39 7.82
C ALA A 248 31.63 -37.19 6.30
N VAL A 249 31.57 -35.95 5.82
CA VAL A 249 31.81 -35.62 4.39
C VAL A 249 33.20 -36.07 3.95
N ASP A 250 34.23 -35.82 4.75
CA ASP A 250 35.62 -36.15 4.38
C ASP A 250 35.91 -37.66 4.43
N GLN A 251 35.31 -38.39 5.39
CA GLN A 251 35.68 -39.78 5.67
C GLN A 251 34.69 -40.82 5.12
N CYS A 252 33.46 -40.42 4.81
CA CYS A 252 32.37 -41.32 4.47
C CYS A 252 31.70 -41.01 3.12
N ALA A 253 32.21 -40.07 2.31
CA ALA A 253 31.59 -39.70 1.04
C ALA A 253 31.58 -40.79 -0.04
N ASP A 254 32.44 -41.81 0.07
CA ASP A 254 32.67 -42.85 -0.95
C ASP A 254 31.65 -44.00 -0.92
N LYS A 255 30.77 -44.06 0.10
CA LYS A 255 29.80 -45.15 0.28
C LYS A 255 28.38 -44.65 0.50
N ASN A 256 27.42 -45.55 0.28
CA ASN A 256 26.01 -45.33 0.61
C ASN A 256 25.69 -45.99 1.95
N TYR A 257 25.56 -45.17 2.99
CA TYR A 257 25.23 -45.61 4.33
C TYR A 257 23.71 -45.56 4.53
N PHE A 258 23.06 -46.71 4.33
CA PHE A 258 21.63 -46.88 4.64
C PHE A 258 21.38 -46.87 6.15
N ASN A 259 22.36 -47.31 6.94
CA ASN A 259 22.45 -47.03 8.36
C ASN A 259 23.59 -46.04 8.59
N SER A 260 23.27 -44.77 8.85
CA SER A 260 24.27 -43.73 9.03
C SER A 260 25.17 -43.94 10.26
N GLY A 261 24.79 -44.80 11.22
CA GLY A 261 25.65 -45.19 12.35
C GLY A 261 26.89 -45.99 11.97
N GLU A 262 26.96 -46.55 10.75
CA GLU A 262 28.14 -47.24 10.23
C GLU A 262 29.25 -46.28 9.76
N CYS A 263 28.93 -45.00 9.55
CA CYS A 263 29.94 -43.96 9.32
C CYS A 263 30.57 -43.58 10.67
N ALA A 264 31.87 -43.80 10.80
CA ALA A 264 32.57 -43.64 12.09
C ALA A 264 32.35 -42.26 12.75
N PRO A 265 32.45 -41.11 12.04
CA PRO A 265 32.10 -39.79 12.59
C PRO A 265 30.67 -39.67 13.14
N LEU A 266 29.69 -40.36 12.54
CA LEU A 266 28.27 -40.26 12.92
C LEU A 266 27.89 -41.25 14.02
N SER A 267 28.62 -42.37 14.15
CA SER A 267 28.35 -43.45 15.11
C SER A 267 28.22 -42.99 16.55
N ALA A 268 29.04 -42.02 16.98
CA ALA A 268 29.04 -41.51 18.35
C ALA A 268 27.75 -40.75 18.72
N SER A 269 27.04 -40.23 17.71
CA SER A 269 25.79 -39.48 17.89
C SER A 269 24.57 -40.27 17.40
N PHE A 270 24.75 -41.52 16.96
CA PHE A 270 23.65 -42.34 16.48
C PHE A 270 22.71 -42.77 17.61
N SER A 271 21.42 -42.64 17.38
CA SER A 271 20.38 -43.05 18.32
C SER A 271 19.78 -44.40 17.91
N ASP A 272 20.03 -45.42 18.74
CA ASP A 272 19.38 -46.73 18.63
C ASP A 272 17.91 -46.73 19.11
N LYS A 273 17.38 -45.57 19.53
CA LYS A 273 15.98 -45.45 19.92
C LYS A 273 15.08 -45.73 18.72
N ALA A 274 13.96 -46.41 19.00
CA ALA A 274 12.90 -46.61 18.02
C ALA A 274 12.47 -45.25 17.44
N PRO A 275 12.42 -45.11 16.10
CA PRO A 275 12.19 -43.83 15.42
C PRO A 275 11.02 -43.00 15.96
N GLU A 276 9.91 -43.66 16.30
CA GLU A 276 8.67 -43.10 16.85
C GLU A 276 8.80 -42.50 18.27
N THR A 277 9.92 -42.74 18.96
CA THR A 277 10.14 -42.30 20.35
C THR A 277 11.26 -41.29 20.54
N ARG A 278 11.87 -40.80 19.45
CA ARG A 278 13.10 -40.00 19.55
C ARG A 278 12.87 -38.61 20.16
N CYS A 279 12.00 -37.79 19.57
CA CYS A 279 11.73 -36.41 19.99
C CYS A 279 10.40 -35.93 19.40
N THR A 280 9.64 -35.15 20.18
CA THR A 280 8.43 -34.43 19.78
C THR A 280 8.37 -33.09 20.52
N THR A 281 7.62 -32.13 19.96
CA THR A 281 7.26 -30.90 20.66
C THR A 281 5.75 -30.63 20.54
N GLN A 282 5.25 -29.69 21.34
CA GLN A 282 3.88 -29.22 21.22
C GLN A 282 3.79 -28.18 20.10
N PRO A 283 2.66 -28.12 19.37
CA PRO A 283 2.44 -27.05 18.40
C PRO A 283 2.37 -25.69 19.09
N GLU A 284 2.97 -24.68 18.46
CA GLU A 284 2.85 -23.27 18.85
C GLU A 284 1.54 -22.65 18.36
N ILE A 285 1.05 -23.06 17.18
CA ILE A 285 -0.26 -22.63 16.66
C ILE A 285 -1.28 -23.70 17.01
N ILE A 286 -2.16 -23.39 17.96
CA ILE A 286 -3.21 -24.30 18.41
C ILE A 286 -4.43 -24.17 17.47
N GLU A 287 -4.54 -25.09 16.53
CA GLU A 287 -5.71 -25.23 15.64
C GLU A 287 -6.06 -26.71 15.42
N ASP A 288 -7.31 -26.99 15.04
CA ASP A 288 -7.70 -28.34 14.64
C ASP A 288 -7.10 -28.62 13.26
N ILE A 289 -6.29 -29.67 13.18
CA ILE A 289 -5.60 -30.07 11.95
C ILE A 289 -6.00 -31.47 11.47
N MET A 290 -6.71 -32.25 12.29
CA MET A 290 -6.90 -33.68 12.05
C MET A 290 -8.02 -33.97 11.05
N THR A 291 -9.19 -33.37 11.28
CA THR A 291 -10.35 -33.48 10.39
C THR A 291 -11.02 -32.13 10.32
N VAL A 292 -10.80 -31.44 9.21
CA VAL A 292 -11.07 -30.03 9.08
C VAL A 292 -12.07 -29.76 7.96
N ALA A 293 -12.98 -28.83 8.16
CA ALA A 293 -13.90 -28.43 7.10
C ALA A 293 -13.18 -27.66 5.96
N LYS A 294 -12.06 -27.00 6.28
CA LYS A 294 -11.19 -26.25 5.36
C LYS A 294 -9.73 -26.49 5.73
N LEU A 295 -8.83 -26.46 4.77
CA LEU A 295 -7.39 -26.58 5.04
C LEU A 295 -6.91 -25.46 5.98
N PRO A 296 -6.03 -25.74 6.96
CA PRO A 296 -5.45 -24.73 7.84
C PRO A 296 -4.80 -23.58 7.05
N GLY A 297 -4.90 -22.36 7.56
CA GLY A 297 -4.55 -21.15 6.81
C GLY A 297 -5.62 -20.67 5.81
N ASN A 298 -6.78 -21.36 5.74
CA ASN A 298 -7.86 -21.11 4.77
C ASN A 298 -7.42 -21.26 3.31
N ASN A 299 -6.52 -22.19 3.02
CA ASN A 299 -6.02 -22.41 1.66
C ASN A 299 -7.14 -23.00 0.77
N PRO A 300 -7.48 -22.36 -0.37
CA PRO A 300 -8.43 -22.90 -1.34
C PRO A 300 -7.80 -24.07 -2.10
N VAL A 301 -8.61 -25.03 -2.56
CA VAL A 301 -8.10 -26.23 -3.25
C VAL A 301 -8.20 -26.06 -4.77
N ASP A 302 -7.14 -26.36 -5.55
CA ASP A 302 -7.04 -25.94 -6.97
C ASP A 302 -8.17 -26.42 -7.89
N ASP A 303 -8.75 -27.60 -7.67
CA ASP A 303 -9.89 -28.08 -8.48
C ASP A 303 -11.23 -27.48 -8.01
N GLU A 304 -11.23 -26.77 -6.90
CA GLU A 304 -12.29 -25.84 -6.49
C GLU A 304 -12.08 -24.47 -7.14
N ILE A 305 -10.93 -24.22 -7.78
CA ILE A 305 -10.66 -23.03 -8.59
C ILE A 305 -11.23 -23.24 -9.99
N VAL A 306 -12.50 -22.88 -10.14
CA VAL A 306 -13.13 -22.55 -11.42
C VAL A 306 -13.72 -21.15 -11.28
N ASN A 307 -13.33 -20.26 -12.20
CA ASN A 307 -13.95 -18.96 -12.59
C ASN A 307 -15.42 -18.77 -12.14
N PRO A 308 -16.01 -17.55 -12.23
CA PRO A 308 -15.68 -16.26 -11.65
C PRO A 308 -16.13 -16.04 -10.19
N THR A 309 -16.18 -14.78 -9.68
CA THR A 309 -16.45 -14.41 -8.28
C THR A 309 -17.87 -14.76 -7.94
N ASP A 310 -18.05 -16.05 -7.72
CA ASP A 310 -19.33 -16.65 -7.75
C ASP A 310 -19.67 -17.12 -6.34
N VAL A 311 -20.96 -17.21 -6.06
CA VAL A 311 -21.40 -17.89 -4.85
C VAL A 311 -21.20 -19.38 -5.09
N HIS A 312 -20.31 -20.05 -4.35
CA HIS A 312 -20.05 -21.49 -4.50
C HIS A 312 -20.84 -22.33 -3.49
N THR A 313 -21.24 -21.72 -2.37
CA THR A 313 -22.12 -22.33 -1.36
C THR A 313 -23.08 -21.29 -0.79
N TYR A 314 -24.31 -21.70 -0.45
CA TYR A 314 -25.22 -20.78 0.21
C TYR A 314 -24.80 -20.53 1.66
N SER A 315 -24.40 -19.30 1.97
CA SER A 315 -23.93 -18.89 3.29
C SER A 315 -24.21 -17.41 3.56
N THR A 316 -24.45 -17.08 4.84
CA THR A 316 -24.52 -15.68 5.32
C THR A 316 -23.14 -15.07 5.59
N ASP A 317 -22.09 -15.90 5.60
CA ASP A 317 -20.69 -15.48 5.63
C ASP A 317 -20.20 -15.26 4.20
N PHE A 318 -20.20 -13.99 3.77
CA PHE A 318 -19.82 -13.58 2.41
C PHE A 318 -18.44 -14.11 2.03
N SER A 319 -17.45 -13.99 2.91
CA SER A 319 -16.08 -14.45 2.67
C SER A 319 -15.96 -15.97 2.47
N LYS A 320 -16.88 -16.75 3.04
CA LYS A 320 -16.95 -18.21 2.82
C LYS A 320 -17.76 -18.58 1.60
N ALA A 321 -18.65 -17.71 1.15
CA ALA A 321 -19.56 -17.96 0.04
C ALA A 321 -18.96 -17.58 -1.31
N THR A 322 -18.02 -16.63 -1.34
CA THR A 322 -17.45 -16.01 -2.55
C THR A 322 -15.94 -16.18 -2.64
N GLU A 323 -15.39 -16.29 -3.85
CA GLU A 323 -13.94 -16.24 -4.12
C GLU A 323 -13.60 -15.18 -5.17
N ILE A 324 -12.36 -14.68 -5.23
CA ILE A 324 -11.93 -13.76 -6.31
C ILE A 324 -11.30 -14.59 -7.41
N ILE A 325 -11.59 -14.25 -8.66
CA ILE A 325 -11.09 -14.96 -9.83
C ILE A 325 -10.39 -14.02 -10.81
N VAL A 326 -9.71 -14.60 -11.80
CA VAL A 326 -9.19 -13.86 -12.95
C VAL A 326 -9.79 -14.45 -14.22
N GLU A 327 -10.56 -13.65 -14.98
CA GLU A 327 -11.05 -14.08 -16.29
C GLU A 327 -9.88 -13.99 -17.29
N PRO A 328 -9.65 -15.02 -18.12
CA PRO A 328 -8.54 -15.00 -19.08
C PRO A 328 -8.74 -13.97 -20.21
N GLU A 329 -9.98 -13.54 -20.44
CA GLU A 329 -10.34 -12.58 -21.48
C GLU A 329 -11.25 -11.48 -20.93
N LEU A 330 -11.08 -10.26 -21.44
CA LEU A 330 -12.01 -9.17 -21.16
C LEU A 330 -13.39 -9.47 -21.78
N PRO A 331 -14.50 -9.15 -21.10
CA PRO A 331 -15.83 -9.30 -21.68
C PRO A 331 -15.98 -8.39 -22.91
N THR A 332 -16.74 -8.86 -23.90
CA THR A 332 -17.08 -8.10 -25.11
C THR A 332 -18.53 -7.64 -25.06
N ALA A 333 -18.84 -6.53 -25.71
CA ALA A 333 -20.18 -5.95 -25.71
C ALA A 333 -21.08 -6.61 -26.78
N GLY A 334 -22.01 -7.47 -26.36
CA GLY A 334 -23.04 -8.01 -27.24
C GLY A 334 -24.05 -6.95 -27.69
N PRO A 335 -24.91 -7.24 -28.70
CA PRO A 335 -25.92 -6.31 -29.17
C PRO A 335 -26.80 -5.75 -28.05
N GLY A 336 -26.90 -4.42 -27.96
CA GLY A 336 -27.66 -3.70 -26.91
C GLY A 336 -26.96 -3.56 -25.55
N ASN A 337 -25.74 -4.08 -25.40
CA ASN A 337 -24.96 -4.03 -24.17
C ASN A 337 -23.73 -3.11 -24.28
N VAL A 338 -23.16 -2.77 -23.13
CA VAL A 338 -21.89 -2.05 -23.01
C VAL A 338 -20.97 -2.78 -22.05
N VAL A 339 -19.66 -2.66 -22.22
CA VAL A 339 -18.67 -3.10 -21.23
C VAL A 339 -18.22 -1.88 -20.43
N VAL A 340 -18.30 -1.99 -19.11
CA VAL A 340 -17.88 -0.94 -18.17
C VAL A 340 -16.64 -1.42 -17.43
N GLU A 341 -15.57 -0.61 -17.47
CA GLU A 341 -14.43 -0.72 -16.57
C GLU A 341 -14.82 -0.08 -15.23
N ASN A 342 -15.07 -0.92 -14.22
CA ASN A 342 -15.51 -0.50 -12.91
C ASN A 342 -14.36 0.20 -12.16
N ARG A 343 -14.63 1.41 -11.65
CA ARG A 343 -13.69 2.17 -10.80
C ARG A 343 -14.14 2.21 -9.34
N PHE A 344 -15.44 2.05 -9.10
CA PHE A 344 -16.05 2.05 -7.78
C PHE A 344 -17.09 0.94 -7.69
N LEU A 345 -17.08 0.18 -6.60
CA LEU A 345 -17.98 -0.94 -6.34
C LEU A 345 -18.83 -0.64 -5.10
N GLY A 346 -20.11 -1.00 -5.12
CA GLY A 346 -21.03 -0.76 -3.99
C GLY A 346 -21.38 -2.03 -3.24
N ILE A 347 -21.28 -1.97 -1.92
CA ILE A 347 -21.53 -3.09 -1.02
C ILE A 347 -22.90 -2.91 -0.35
N ASN A 348 -23.76 -3.90 -0.51
CA ASN A 348 -25.14 -3.90 -0.08
C ASN A 348 -25.45 -5.10 0.82
N ALA A 349 -26.42 -4.96 1.74
CA ALA A 349 -26.94 -6.10 2.51
C ALA A 349 -27.53 -7.20 1.60
N THR A 350 -27.97 -6.81 0.40
CA THR A 350 -28.42 -7.71 -0.65
C THR A 350 -27.32 -8.64 -1.16
N ASP A 351 -26.05 -8.27 -1.08
CA ASP A 351 -24.96 -9.14 -1.54
C ASP A 351 -24.86 -10.40 -0.65
N VAL A 352 -25.16 -10.28 0.65
CA VAL A 352 -25.31 -11.43 1.57
C VAL A 352 -26.56 -12.26 1.25
N ASN A 353 -27.61 -11.65 0.71
CA ASN A 353 -28.80 -12.39 0.25
C ASN A 353 -28.56 -13.14 -1.07
N ILE A 354 -27.65 -12.65 -1.92
CA ILE A 354 -27.17 -13.39 -3.08
C ILE A 354 -26.38 -14.61 -2.60
N THR A 355 -25.49 -14.41 -1.62
CA THR A 355 -24.70 -15.51 -1.05
C THR A 355 -25.51 -16.52 -0.27
N ASN A 356 -26.66 -16.18 0.33
CA ASN A 356 -27.47 -17.13 1.11
C ASN A 356 -28.63 -17.79 0.32
N GLY A 357 -28.76 -17.51 -0.98
CA GLY A 357 -29.81 -18.09 -1.85
C GLY A 357 -31.20 -17.46 -1.70
N GLY A 358 -31.31 -16.30 -1.04
CA GLY A 358 -32.58 -15.64 -0.72
C GLY A 358 -33.39 -15.12 -1.91
N TYR A 359 -32.79 -14.99 -3.11
CA TYR A 359 -33.48 -14.51 -4.32
C TYR A 359 -34.20 -15.61 -5.14
N GLY A 360 -34.26 -16.83 -4.61
CA GLY A 360 -34.70 -18.03 -5.36
C GLY A 360 -33.50 -18.79 -5.90
N ARG A 361 -33.67 -20.09 -6.22
CA ARG A 361 -32.59 -21.02 -6.61
C ARG A 361 -31.85 -20.55 -7.87
N THR A 362 -30.90 -19.63 -7.73
CA THR A 362 -29.85 -19.35 -8.70
C THR A 362 -28.91 -20.53 -8.70
N THR A 363 -28.67 -21.12 -9.87
CA THR A 363 -27.71 -22.21 -10.01
C THR A 363 -26.32 -21.66 -9.68
N LEU A 364 -25.63 -22.28 -8.74
CA LEU A 364 -24.23 -21.97 -8.45
C LEU A 364 -23.37 -22.56 -9.58
N PRO A 365 -22.29 -21.90 -10.01
CA PRO A 365 -21.75 -20.65 -9.45
C PRO A 365 -22.50 -19.40 -10.02
N VAL A 366 -22.66 -18.32 -9.22
CA VAL A 366 -23.35 -17.07 -9.63
C VAL A 366 -22.57 -15.81 -9.25
N LYS A 367 -22.36 -14.91 -10.23
CA LYS A 367 -21.56 -13.68 -10.06
C LYS A 367 -22.05 -12.79 -8.92
N CYS A 368 -21.12 -12.19 -8.17
CA CYS A 368 -21.40 -11.37 -7.00
C CYS A 368 -21.42 -9.85 -7.26
N GLY A 369 -22.01 -9.10 -6.33
CA GLY A 369 -22.11 -7.65 -6.39
C GLY A 369 -23.28 -7.16 -7.25
N LEU A 370 -23.88 -6.04 -6.82
CA LEU A 370 -25.11 -5.52 -7.43
C LEU A 370 -24.96 -4.15 -8.08
N GLU A 371 -23.97 -3.33 -7.72
CA GLU A 371 -23.80 -1.98 -8.27
C GLU A 371 -22.34 -1.56 -8.40
N ALA A 372 -22.06 -0.77 -9.43
CA ALA A 372 -20.77 -0.19 -9.69
C ALA A 372 -20.88 1.12 -10.47
N ALA A 373 -19.79 1.89 -10.46
CA ALA A 373 -19.59 3.05 -11.32
C ALA A 373 -18.22 2.97 -12.00
N GLY A 374 -18.15 3.37 -13.27
CA GLY A 374 -17.00 3.15 -14.11
C GLY A 374 -17.04 3.91 -15.42
N VAL A 375 -16.14 3.53 -16.33
CA VAL A 375 -16.03 4.12 -17.67
C VAL A 375 -16.44 3.08 -18.70
N VAL A 376 -17.26 3.48 -19.67
CA VAL A 376 -17.60 2.61 -20.80
C VAL A 376 -16.36 2.39 -21.67
N VAL A 377 -15.95 1.15 -21.86
CA VAL A 377 -14.79 0.79 -22.69
C VAL A 377 -15.18 0.14 -24.01
N GLU A 378 -16.38 -0.45 -24.10
CA GLU A 378 -16.90 -1.06 -25.33
C GLU A 378 -18.42 -0.87 -25.44
N ILE A 379 -18.94 -0.75 -26.67
CA ILE A 379 -20.39 -0.69 -26.96
C ILE A 379 -20.75 -1.71 -28.03
N GLY A 380 -21.86 -2.41 -27.82
CA GLY A 380 -22.39 -3.38 -28.78
C GLY A 380 -23.30 -2.75 -29.83
N GLU A 381 -23.67 -3.54 -30.84
CA GLU A 381 -24.56 -3.11 -31.92
C GLU A 381 -25.91 -2.62 -31.38
N GLY A 382 -26.42 -1.52 -31.93
CA GLY A 382 -27.75 -0.97 -31.58
C GLY A 382 -27.79 -0.11 -30.31
N VAL A 383 -26.68 0.04 -29.59
CA VAL A 383 -26.58 0.98 -28.47
C VAL A 383 -26.59 2.42 -28.98
N THR A 384 -27.52 3.23 -28.46
CA THR A 384 -27.63 4.67 -28.78
C THR A 384 -27.67 5.48 -27.48
N GLY A 385 -27.08 6.69 -27.50
CA GLY A 385 -27.04 7.59 -26.33
C GLY A 385 -25.89 7.38 -25.34
N ILE A 386 -25.16 6.26 -25.45
CA ILE A 386 -23.94 5.94 -24.69
C ILE A 386 -22.77 5.77 -25.66
N LYS A 387 -21.57 6.23 -25.28
CA LYS A 387 -20.32 6.05 -26.05
C LYS A 387 -19.16 5.61 -25.17
N VAL A 388 -18.14 5.02 -25.79
CA VAL A 388 -16.85 4.75 -25.14
C VAL A 388 -16.29 6.03 -24.54
N GLY A 389 -15.79 5.93 -23.31
CA GLY A 389 -15.28 7.04 -22.49
C GLY A 389 -16.36 7.74 -21.64
N ASP A 390 -17.64 7.39 -21.77
CA ASP A 390 -18.67 7.93 -20.88
C ASP A 390 -18.52 7.38 -19.46
N ASN A 391 -18.66 8.26 -18.46
CA ASN A 391 -18.76 7.86 -17.06
C ASN A 391 -20.18 7.36 -16.78
N VAL A 392 -20.30 6.16 -16.23
CA VAL A 392 -21.59 5.52 -15.97
C VAL A 392 -21.65 4.89 -14.60
N ALA A 393 -22.87 4.73 -14.08
CA ALA A 393 -23.15 3.85 -12.96
C ALA A 393 -24.30 2.90 -13.34
N TYR A 394 -24.32 1.71 -12.77
CA TYR A 394 -25.35 0.73 -13.08
C TYR A 394 -25.64 -0.17 -11.87
N SER A 395 -26.72 -0.95 -11.99
CA SER A 395 -26.99 -2.07 -11.10
C SER A 395 -27.20 -3.36 -11.90
N SER A 396 -26.33 -4.34 -11.67
CA SER A 396 -26.37 -5.66 -12.28
C SER A 396 -25.64 -6.67 -11.40
N ILE A 397 -26.12 -7.92 -11.42
CA ILE A 397 -25.40 -9.04 -10.81
C ILE A 397 -24.05 -9.19 -11.52
N GLY A 398 -22.99 -9.38 -10.73
CA GLY A 398 -21.60 -9.45 -11.22
C GLY A 398 -20.83 -8.15 -11.15
N ALA A 399 -21.38 -7.12 -10.50
CA ALA A 399 -20.71 -5.83 -10.37
C ALA A 399 -19.37 -5.91 -9.62
N PHE A 400 -19.12 -6.94 -8.80
CA PHE A 400 -17.81 -7.19 -8.20
C PHE A 400 -16.82 -7.78 -9.21
N SER A 401 -16.50 -6.99 -10.22
CA SER A 401 -15.52 -7.29 -11.26
C SER A 401 -14.81 -6.00 -11.68
N GLU A 402 -13.62 -6.13 -12.30
CA GLU A 402 -12.94 -4.98 -12.92
C GLU A 402 -13.66 -4.53 -14.20
N TYR A 403 -14.24 -5.49 -14.93
CA TYR A 403 -15.00 -5.25 -16.16
C TYR A 403 -16.30 -6.03 -16.13
N LEU A 404 -17.40 -5.42 -16.56
CA LEU A 404 -18.68 -6.12 -16.69
C LEU A 404 -19.42 -5.70 -17.95
N GLU A 405 -19.97 -6.69 -18.66
CA GLU A 405 -20.97 -6.47 -19.69
C GLU A 405 -22.34 -6.18 -19.04
N VAL A 406 -22.94 -5.05 -19.38
CA VAL A 406 -24.19 -4.59 -18.81
C VAL A 406 -25.14 -4.14 -19.93
N PRO A 407 -26.44 -4.47 -19.86
CA PRO A 407 -27.42 -3.88 -20.77
C PRO A 407 -27.36 -2.36 -20.76
N ALA A 408 -27.30 -1.73 -21.94
CA ALA A 408 -27.24 -0.27 -22.04
C ALA A 408 -28.47 0.42 -21.44
N THR A 409 -29.57 -0.31 -21.25
CA THR A 409 -30.79 0.17 -20.58
C THR A 409 -30.68 0.25 -19.05
N LYS A 410 -29.65 -0.37 -18.45
CA LYS A 410 -29.38 -0.37 -17.00
C LYS A 410 -28.27 0.59 -16.58
N VAL A 411 -27.61 1.24 -17.53
CA VAL A 411 -26.55 2.21 -17.24
C VAL A 411 -27.13 3.61 -17.18
N ILE A 412 -26.63 4.41 -16.23
CA ILE A 412 -26.96 5.83 -16.09
C ILE A 412 -25.70 6.63 -16.37
N LYS A 413 -25.82 7.68 -17.18
CA LYS A 413 -24.67 8.53 -17.54
C LYS A 413 -24.45 9.64 -16.53
N SER A 414 -23.19 9.92 -16.24
CA SER A 414 -22.75 11.07 -15.44
C SER A 414 -21.69 11.88 -16.20
N PRO A 415 -21.63 13.21 -16.07
CA PRO A 415 -20.57 14.02 -16.64
C PRO A 415 -19.23 13.78 -15.93
N GLU A 416 -19.25 13.44 -14.65
CA GLU A 416 -18.06 13.16 -13.83
C GLU A 416 -18.17 11.76 -13.20
N LEU A 417 -17.05 11.04 -13.16
CA LEU A 417 -16.97 9.77 -12.45
C LEU A 417 -16.69 10.02 -10.97
N SER A 418 -17.58 9.56 -10.11
CA SER A 418 -17.48 9.76 -8.66
C SER A 418 -18.00 8.53 -7.91
N PRO A 419 -17.41 8.16 -6.76
CA PRO A 419 -17.94 7.10 -5.92
C PRO A 419 -19.37 7.41 -5.43
N ALA A 420 -19.76 8.70 -5.39
CA ALA A 420 -21.11 9.12 -5.02
C ALA A 420 -22.21 8.62 -5.98
N LEU A 421 -21.84 8.20 -7.20
CA LEU A 421 -22.79 7.64 -8.17
C LEU A 421 -23.23 6.22 -7.81
N VAL A 422 -22.35 5.44 -7.18
CA VAL A 422 -22.58 4.03 -6.88
C VAL A 422 -23.86 3.82 -6.06
N PRO A 423 -24.02 4.41 -4.86
CA PRO A 423 -25.19 4.13 -4.03
C PRO A 423 -26.50 4.68 -4.61
N LEU A 424 -26.47 5.42 -5.73
CA LEU A 424 -27.69 5.88 -6.39
C LEU A 424 -28.42 4.74 -7.09
N THR A 425 -27.69 3.76 -7.62
CA THR A 425 -28.24 2.73 -8.49
C THR A 425 -28.94 1.60 -7.74
N VAL A 426 -28.69 1.42 -6.44
CA VAL A 426 -29.48 0.54 -5.56
C VAL A 426 -30.11 1.30 -4.40
N CYS A 427 -29.32 1.91 -3.52
CA CYS A 427 -29.81 2.43 -2.25
C CYS A 427 -30.75 3.63 -2.42
N ALA A 428 -30.30 4.70 -3.10
CA ALA A 428 -31.09 5.92 -3.21
C ALA A 428 -32.36 5.74 -4.04
N VAL A 429 -32.27 5.01 -5.16
CA VAL A 429 -33.45 4.71 -5.98
C VAL A 429 -34.47 3.84 -5.24
N SER A 430 -34.01 2.88 -4.42
CA SER A 430 -34.90 2.06 -3.59
C SER A 430 -35.61 2.91 -2.54
N ALA A 431 -34.89 3.80 -1.84
CA ALA A 431 -35.49 4.73 -0.89
C ALA A 431 -36.52 5.64 -1.57
N SER A 432 -36.19 6.22 -2.72
CA SER A 432 -37.08 7.12 -3.45
C SER A 432 -38.35 6.42 -3.95
N LEU A 433 -38.22 5.26 -4.58
CA LEU A 433 -39.38 4.48 -5.04
C LEU A 433 -40.24 4.01 -3.86
N ALA A 434 -39.61 3.55 -2.77
CA ALA A 434 -40.34 3.10 -1.59
C ALA A 434 -41.14 4.23 -0.95
N LEU A 435 -40.54 5.40 -0.73
CA LEU A 435 -41.22 6.56 -0.16
C LEU A 435 -42.36 7.06 -1.05
N GLU A 436 -42.15 7.14 -2.37
CA GLU A 436 -43.09 7.77 -3.30
C GLU A 436 -44.17 6.82 -3.81
N LYS A 437 -43.83 5.56 -4.14
CA LYS A 437 -44.75 4.59 -4.75
C LYS A 437 -45.43 3.70 -3.72
N ALA A 438 -44.70 3.22 -2.71
CA ALA A 438 -45.28 2.40 -1.65
C ALA A 438 -45.79 3.26 -0.49
N GLY A 439 -45.01 4.25 -0.06
CA GLY A 439 -45.36 5.15 1.02
C GLY A 439 -46.40 6.20 0.64
N GLU A 440 -46.45 6.59 -0.63
CA GLU A 440 -47.22 7.77 -1.08
C GLU A 440 -46.93 8.99 -0.18
N MET A 441 -45.64 9.18 0.15
CA MET A 441 -45.16 10.20 1.09
C MET A 441 -45.67 11.58 0.70
N LYS A 442 -46.22 12.30 1.67
CA LYS A 442 -46.66 13.69 1.50
C LYS A 442 -45.70 14.61 2.25
N SER A 443 -45.86 15.92 2.06
CA SER A 443 -45.16 16.93 2.83
C SER A 443 -45.82 17.17 4.19
N ASN A 444 -45.04 17.64 5.16
CA ASN A 444 -45.46 17.89 6.54
C ASN A 444 -45.95 16.64 7.31
N GLU A 445 -45.47 15.46 6.93
CA GLU A 445 -45.69 14.20 7.64
C GLU A 445 -44.58 13.97 8.69
N THR A 446 -44.93 13.24 9.74
CA THR A 446 -43.94 12.66 10.67
C THR A 446 -43.44 11.35 10.09
N VAL A 447 -42.18 11.34 9.67
CA VAL A 447 -41.54 10.20 9.00
C VAL A 447 -40.52 9.54 9.91
N PHE A 448 -40.72 8.26 10.20
CA PHE A 448 -39.75 7.45 10.94
C PHE A 448 -38.86 6.64 9.98
N VAL A 449 -37.55 6.68 10.18
CA VAL A 449 -36.58 5.90 9.41
C VAL A 449 -35.81 4.97 10.35
N SER A 450 -35.99 3.66 10.16
CA SER A 450 -35.16 2.64 10.81
C SER A 450 -33.77 2.56 10.17
N ALA A 451 -32.75 2.19 10.94
CA ALA A 451 -31.36 2.13 10.47
C ALA A 451 -30.95 3.39 9.67
N ALA A 452 -31.35 4.57 10.17
CA ALA A 452 -31.33 5.83 9.43
C ALA A 452 -29.92 6.23 8.94
N ALA A 453 -28.87 5.82 9.65
CA ALA A 453 -27.48 6.08 9.27
C ALA A 453 -26.88 5.01 8.34
N GLY A 454 -27.69 4.03 7.91
CA GLY A 454 -27.29 2.96 6.98
C GLY A 454 -27.44 3.36 5.51
N ALA A 455 -26.95 2.49 4.61
CA ALA A 455 -26.81 2.76 3.19
C ALA A 455 -28.09 3.30 2.51
N THR A 456 -29.24 2.64 2.70
CA THR A 456 -30.54 3.10 2.18
C THR A 456 -31.20 4.15 3.09
N GLY A 457 -31.07 3.99 4.41
CA GLY A 457 -31.73 4.84 5.41
C GLY A 457 -31.33 6.31 5.29
N GLN A 458 -30.05 6.59 5.00
CA GLN A 458 -29.54 7.96 4.86
C GLN A 458 -30.17 8.70 3.68
N PHE A 459 -30.53 8.00 2.60
CA PHE A 459 -31.25 8.60 1.47
C PHE A 459 -32.72 8.79 1.80
N ALA A 460 -33.34 7.85 2.51
CA ALA A 460 -34.72 8.01 2.97
C ALA A 460 -34.89 9.24 3.87
N VAL A 461 -33.93 9.47 4.79
CA VAL A 461 -33.83 10.70 5.60
C VAL A 461 -33.78 11.94 4.72
N GLN A 462 -32.80 12.02 3.82
CA GLN A 462 -32.58 13.21 2.99
C GLN A 462 -33.77 13.50 2.08
N LEU A 463 -34.35 12.47 1.46
CA LEU A 463 -35.53 12.61 0.59
C LEU A 463 -36.77 13.04 1.38
N ALA A 464 -36.98 12.53 2.59
CA ALA A 464 -38.06 12.97 3.45
C ALA A 464 -37.87 14.43 3.90
N LYS A 465 -36.63 14.83 4.26
CA LYS A 465 -36.30 16.23 4.57
C LYS A 465 -36.53 17.17 3.37
N LEU A 466 -36.09 16.77 2.18
CA LEU A 466 -36.31 17.52 0.94
C LEU A 466 -37.80 17.66 0.60
N ALA A 467 -38.64 16.69 0.98
CA ALA A 467 -40.09 16.76 0.84
C ALA A 467 -40.77 17.63 1.93
N GLY A 468 -40.01 18.20 2.87
CA GLY A 468 -40.52 19.07 3.92
C GLY A 468 -41.13 18.32 5.11
N ASN A 469 -40.63 17.11 5.40
CA ASN A 469 -41.13 16.30 6.52
C ASN A 469 -40.33 16.49 7.81
N HIS A 470 -40.98 16.15 8.92
CA HIS A 470 -40.32 15.98 10.22
C HIS A 470 -39.79 14.55 10.31
N VAL A 471 -38.49 14.38 10.44
CA VAL A 471 -37.81 13.09 10.32
C VAL A 471 -37.26 12.64 11.68
N ILE A 472 -37.67 11.44 12.08
CA ILE A 472 -37.15 10.71 13.23
C ILE A 472 -36.23 9.62 12.69
N GLY A 473 -34.96 9.60 13.13
CA GLY A 473 -33.97 8.65 12.65
C GLY A 473 -33.41 7.79 13.78
N ALA A 474 -33.58 6.47 13.70
CA ALA A 474 -33.05 5.55 14.71
C ALA A 474 -31.69 4.94 14.29
N CYS A 475 -30.70 4.99 15.17
CA CYS A 475 -29.35 4.43 14.95
C CYS A 475 -28.73 3.83 16.22
N SER A 476 -27.57 3.18 16.09
CA SER A 476 -26.98 2.31 17.11
C SER A 476 -25.84 2.91 17.93
N SER A 477 -25.42 4.16 17.66
CA SER A 477 -24.28 4.82 18.30
C SER A 477 -24.41 6.34 18.24
N ASP A 478 -23.69 7.05 19.13
CA ASP A 478 -23.69 8.52 19.18
C ASP A 478 -22.98 9.14 17.95
N GLU A 479 -21.95 8.48 17.43
CA GLU A 479 -21.31 8.88 16.17
C GLU A 479 -22.33 8.92 15.02
N LYS A 480 -23.20 7.90 14.95
CA LYS A 480 -24.29 7.88 13.97
C LYS A 480 -25.35 8.94 14.27
N VAL A 481 -25.56 9.32 15.53
CA VAL A 481 -26.43 10.45 15.88
C VAL A 481 -25.87 11.75 15.31
N GLU A 482 -24.58 12.03 15.48
CA GLU A 482 -23.96 13.24 14.90
C GLU A 482 -24.00 13.22 13.36
N TYR A 483 -23.82 12.05 12.75
CA TYR A 483 -24.02 11.89 11.31
C TYR A 483 -25.47 12.20 10.88
N LEU A 484 -26.48 11.69 11.60
CA LEU A 484 -27.88 12.00 11.28
C LEU A 484 -28.21 13.48 11.45
N LYS A 485 -27.61 14.16 12.44
CA LYS A 485 -27.73 15.62 12.60
C LYS A 485 -27.16 16.36 11.39
N SER A 486 -26.02 15.92 10.84
CA SER A 486 -25.44 16.55 9.64
C SER A 486 -26.31 16.37 8.40
N LEU A 487 -27.14 15.31 8.35
CA LEU A 487 -28.17 15.10 7.32
C LEU A 487 -29.47 15.88 7.56
N GLY A 488 -29.58 16.62 8.66
CA GLY A 488 -30.76 17.42 9.02
C GLY A 488 -31.91 16.64 9.63
N VAL A 489 -31.66 15.47 10.24
CA VAL A 489 -32.67 14.74 11.02
C VAL A 489 -33.12 15.58 12.22
N ASP A 490 -34.44 15.70 12.41
CA ASP A 490 -35.01 16.52 13.50
C ASP A 490 -34.89 15.81 14.86
N ARG A 491 -35.11 14.49 14.89
CA ARG A 491 -34.94 13.67 16.09
C ARG A 491 -34.12 12.41 15.82
N PRO A 492 -32.78 12.48 15.93
CA PRO A 492 -31.95 11.28 15.93
C PRO A 492 -32.06 10.58 17.29
N ILE A 493 -32.18 9.25 17.28
CA ILE A 493 -32.36 8.41 18.48
C ILE A 493 -31.26 7.34 18.49
N ASN A 494 -30.49 7.28 19.58
CA ASN A 494 -29.62 6.15 19.83
C ASN A 494 -30.40 5.08 20.63
N TYR A 495 -30.96 4.09 19.93
CA TYR A 495 -31.83 3.08 20.55
C TYR A 495 -31.10 2.13 21.52
N LYS A 496 -29.76 2.20 21.61
CA LYS A 496 -28.99 1.50 22.66
C LYS A 496 -28.93 2.26 23.99
N LYS A 497 -29.32 3.53 24.00
CA LYS A 497 -29.30 4.42 25.17
C LYS A 497 -30.69 4.90 25.56
N GLU A 498 -31.57 5.02 24.58
CA GLU A 498 -32.94 5.51 24.74
C GLU A 498 -33.92 4.37 24.42
N ASP A 499 -34.98 4.22 25.22
CA ASP A 499 -36.09 3.32 24.89
C ASP A 499 -36.90 3.92 23.74
N LEU A 500 -36.73 3.35 22.55
CA LEU A 500 -37.38 3.82 21.34
C LEU A 500 -38.91 3.88 21.49
N ASN A 501 -39.54 2.88 22.10
CA ASN A 501 -41.00 2.84 22.20
C ASN A 501 -41.50 3.94 23.14
N ALA A 502 -40.80 4.14 24.27
CA ALA A 502 -41.12 5.22 25.20
C ALA A 502 -40.94 6.60 24.54
N VAL A 503 -39.82 6.82 23.85
CA VAL A 503 -39.55 8.07 23.11
C VAL A 503 -40.64 8.35 22.08
N LEU A 504 -41.02 7.36 21.27
CA LEU A 504 -42.08 7.53 20.28
C LEU A 504 -43.45 7.82 20.92
N THR A 505 -43.77 7.17 22.04
CA THR A 505 -45.03 7.37 22.76
C THR A 505 -45.13 8.77 23.36
N ASP A 506 -44.05 9.22 24.00
CA ASP A 506 -44.04 10.43 24.82
C ASP A 506 -43.84 11.69 23.96
N GLU A 507 -42.93 11.65 22.97
CA GLU A 507 -42.60 12.80 22.13
C GLU A 507 -43.56 12.94 20.93
N TYR A 508 -44.19 11.86 20.48
CA TYR A 508 -45.03 11.83 19.27
C TYR A 508 -46.45 11.27 19.54
N PRO A 509 -47.26 11.94 20.39
CA PRO A 509 -48.58 11.43 20.79
C PRO A 509 -49.60 11.33 19.64
N ASN A 510 -49.39 12.05 18.54
CA ASN A 510 -50.21 11.94 17.32
C ASN A 510 -49.81 10.75 16.42
N GLY A 511 -48.67 10.12 16.73
CA GLY A 511 -48.12 8.97 16.03
C GLY A 511 -47.32 9.32 14.77
N ILE A 512 -46.81 8.27 14.13
CA ILE A 512 -46.00 8.32 12.91
C ILE A 512 -46.89 8.18 11.67
N ASP A 513 -46.81 9.12 10.73
CA ASP A 513 -47.62 9.11 9.50
C ASP A 513 -47.07 8.14 8.44
N LEU A 514 -45.75 8.03 8.37
CA LEU A 514 -45.04 7.14 7.46
C LEU A 514 -43.79 6.56 8.12
N ALA A 515 -43.64 5.23 8.10
CA ALA A 515 -42.44 4.56 8.57
C ALA A 515 -41.72 3.82 7.44
N PHE A 516 -40.42 4.05 7.32
CA PHE A 516 -39.50 3.33 6.44
C PHE A 516 -38.76 2.27 7.27
N GLU A 517 -39.29 1.05 7.26
CA GLU A 517 -38.90 -0.04 8.17
C GLU A 517 -38.21 -1.19 7.41
N GLY A 518 -36.99 -1.52 7.82
CA GLY A 518 -36.21 -2.61 7.23
C GLY A 518 -35.44 -3.47 8.23
N VAL A 519 -35.63 -3.25 9.54
CA VAL A 519 -34.89 -3.95 10.60
C VAL A 519 -35.70 -5.14 11.12
N GLY A 520 -36.98 -4.96 11.43
CA GLY A 520 -37.84 -5.98 12.06
C GLY A 520 -37.78 -5.98 13.60
N GLY A 521 -38.35 -7.00 14.22
CA GLY A 521 -38.29 -7.23 15.68
C GLY A 521 -38.88 -6.10 16.53
N ASP A 522 -38.18 -5.73 17.60
CA ASP A 522 -38.62 -4.69 18.54
C ASP A 522 -38.74 -3.30 17.90
N MET A 523 -37.94 -3.01 16.88
CA MET A 523 -38.03 -1.77 16.10
C MET A 523 -39.39 -1.68 15.41
N PHE A 524 -39.77 -2.74 14.71
CA PHE A 524 -41.07 -2.82 14.03
C PHE A 524 -42.23 -2.73 15.03
N LYS A 525 -42.10 -3.37 16.19
CA LYS A 525 -43.11 -3.31 17.26
C LYS A 525 -43.29 -1.90 17.81
N ALA A 526 -42.20 -1.19 18.11
CA ALA A 526 -42.24 0.19 18.60
C ALA A 526 -42.91 1.13 17.59
N VAL A 527 -42.60 0.97 16.29
CA VAL A 527 -43.24 1.74 15.21
C VAL A 527 -44.72 1.42 15.10
N LEU A 528 -45.11 0.13 15.12
CA LEU A 528 -46.50 -0.28 15.02
C LEU A 528 -47.34 0.22 16.19
N ASP A 529 -46.77 0.26 17.39
CA ASP A 529 -47.45 0.73 18.60
C ASP A 529 -47.72 2.24 18.58
N ASN A 530 -46.87 2.98 17.84
CA ASN A 530 -46.89 4.43 17.72
C ASN A 530 -47.28 4.92 16.32
N ILE A 531 -47.90 4.08 15.49
CA ILE A 531 -48.37 4.50 14.16
C ILE A 531 -49.59 5.43 14.28
N ALA A 532 -49.62 6.50 13.49
CA ALA A 532 -50.73 7.44 13.43
C ALA A 532 -52.01 6.78 12.88
N ILE A 533 -53.16 7.43 13.08
CA ILE A 533 -54.40 7.01 12.42
C ILE A 533 -54.23 7.20 10.90
N PHE A 534 -54.52 6.16 10.11
CA PHE A 534 -54.22 6.09 8.68
C PHE A 534 -52.73 6.08 8.32
N GLY A 535 -51.84 5.92 9.31
CA GLY A 535 -50.40 5.82 9.08
C GLY A 535 -50.01 4.60 8.23
N ARG A 536 -48.86 4.70 7.57
CA ARG A 536 -48.35 3.68 6.66
C ARG A 536 -46.99 3.19 7.10
N ILE A 537 -46.80 1.88 7.11
CA ILE A 537 -45.49 1.27 7.35
C ILE A 537 -45.05 0.61 6.04
N ILE A 538 -43.96 1.10 5.48
CA ILE A 538 -43.28 0.45 4.35
C ILE A 538 -42.33 -0.59 4.93
N VAL A 539 -42.52 -1.85 4.55
CA VAL A 539 -41.56 -2.92 4.84
C VAL A 539 -40.71 -3.14 3.61
N PHE A 540 -39.42 -2.77 3.69
CA PHE A 540 -38.48 -2.90 2.58
C PHE A 540 -37.34 -3.90 2.84
N GLY A 541 -37.25 -4.45 4.05
CA GLY A 541 -36.25 -5.44 4.47
C GLY A 541 -36.58 -6.07 5.83
N ASN A 542 -35.77 -7.02 6.28
CA ASN A 542 -35.89 -7.63 7.61
C ASN A 542 -34.51 -8.06 8.14
N CYS A 543 -33.63 -7.08 8.35
CA CYS A 543 -32.22 -7.34 8.66
C CYS A 543 -31.97 -8.12 9.95
N SER A 544 -32.88 -8.07 10.93
CA SER A 544 -32.73 -8.82 12.18
C SER A 544 -32.76 -10.34 11.99
N HIS A 545 -33.33 -10.84 10.88
CA HIS A 545 -33.43 -12.27 10.60
C HIS A 545 -32.25 -12.84 9.81
N TYR A 546 -31.34 -12.01 9.29
CA TYR A 546 -30.19 -12.49 8.51
C TYR A 546 -29.15 -13.25 9.37
N HIS A 547 -29.27 -13.22 10.70
CA HIS A 547 -28.39 -13.89 11.64
C HIS A 547 -29.07 -15.00 12.47
N GLY A 548 -30.26 -15.48 12.07
CA GLY A 548 -30.86 -16.72 12.59
C GLY A 548 -31.68 -16.62 13.89
N ASP A 549 -31.72 -15.46 14.57
CA ASP A 549 -32.43 -15.30 15.85
C ASP A 549 -33.62 -14.34 15.73
N ALA A 550 -34.80 -14.88 15.46
CA ALA A 550 -36.05 -14.24 15.86
C ALA A 550 -37.12 -15.30 16.09
N GLY A 551 -37.56 -15.41 17.34
CA GLY A 551 -38.53 -16.40 17.79
C GLY A 551 -39.88 -16.24 17.09
N ASN A 552 -40.42 -17.36 16.61
CA ASN A 552 -41.81 -17.47 16.19
C ASN A 552 -42.72 -17.31 17.41
N ASP A 553 -43.25 -16.11 17.66
CA ASP A 553 -44.37 -15.91 18.58
C ASP A 553 -45.71 -15.94 17.79
N PRO A 554 -46.45 -17.05 17.82
CA PRO A 554 -47.73 -17.17 17.12
C PRO A 554 -48.84 -16.24 17.65
N GLN A 555 -48.69 -15.59 18.82
CA GLN A 555 -49.68 -14.62 19.31
C GLN A 555 -49.52 -13.22 18.71
N TYR A 556 -48.36 -12.91 18.12
CA TYR A 556 -48.06 -11.56 17.63
C TYR A 556 -48.95 -11.14 16.44
N GLY A 557 -49.29 -12.07 15.55
CA GLY A 557 -50.14 -11.79 14.39
C GLY A 557 -51.55 -11.30 14.74
N TYR A 558 -52.14 -11.79 15.84
CA TYR A 558 -53.45 -11.31 16.31
C TYR A 558 -53.37 -9.89 16.88
N GLN A 559 -52.34 -9.61 17.70
CA GLN A 559 -52.13 -8.28 18.28
C GLN A 559 -51.82 -7.24 17.19
N GLN A 560 -51.03 -7.62 16.20
CA GLN A 560 -50.75 -6.81 15.02
C GLN A 560 -52.04 -6.45 14.28
N ASN A 561 -52.89 -7.43 13.94
CA ASN A 561 -54.16 -7.19 13.25
C ASN A 561 -55.09 -6.27 14.06
N ARG A 562 -55.16 -6.44 15.39
CA ARG A 562 -55.96 -5.58 16.26
C ARG A 562 -55.46 -4.13 16.28
N LYS A 563 -54.14 -3.91 16.35
CA LYS A 563 -53.54 -2.56 16.33
C LYS A 563 -53.76 -1.86 14.98
N MET A 564 -53.55 -2.59 13.88
CA MET A 564 -53.81 -2.11 12.53
C MET A 564 -55.29 -1.69 12.36
N GLN A 565 -56.22 -2.51 12.84
CA GLN A 565 -57.65 -2.19 12.81
C GLN A 565 -57.98 -0.93 13.62
N LEU A 566 -57.46 -0.80 14.84
CA LEU A 566 -57.74 0.34 15.72
C LEU A 566 -57.20 1.67 15.17
N ARG A 567 -56.10 1.63 14.41
CA ARG A 567 -55.48 2.82 13.80
C ARG A 567 -55.88 3.05 12.35
N SER A 568 -56.68 2.17 11.74
CA SER A 568 -56.91 2.20 10.27
C SER A 568 -55.60 2.28 9.45
N ALA A 569 -54.52 1.72 10.00
CA ALA A 569 -53.18 1.80 9.43
C ALA A 569 -53.02 0.81 8.26
N SER A 570 -51.99 1.01 7.43
CA SER A 570 -51.63 0.08 6.35
C SER A 570 -50.19 -0.39 6.44
N LEU A 571 -49.98 -1.68 6.19
CA LEU A 571 -48.67 -2.32 6.08
C LEU A 571 -48.44 -2.62 4.60
N ARG A 572 -47.40 -2.02 4.02
CA ARG A 572 -47.15 -2.06 2.57
C ARG A 572 -45.78 -2.67 2.33
N GLY A 573 -45.75 -3.85 1.73
CA GLY A 573 -44.49 -4.47 1.30
C GLY A 573 -43.92 -3.75 0.08
N PHE A 574 -42.61 -3.55 0.05
CA PHE A 574 -41.91 -2.96 -1.09
C PHE A 574 -40.83 -3.90 -1.62
N GLN A 575 -40.80 -4.06 -2.95
CA GLN A 575 -39.77 -4.80 -3.67
C GLN A 575 -39.46 -4.05 -4.96
N ARG A 576 -38.23 -3.53 -5.11
CA ARG A 576 -37.79 -2.70 -6.23
C ARG A 576 -38.12 -3.31 -7.60
N ARG A 577 -37.95 -4.63 -7.74
CA ARG A 577 -38.17 -5.37 -9.01
C ARG A 577 -39.58 -5.21 -9.61
N HIS A 578 -40.57 -4.73 -8.84
CA HIS A 578 -41.92 -4.48 -9.34
C HIS A 578 -42.10 -3.09 -9.98
N HIS A 579 -41.08 -2.23 -9.97
CA HIS A 579 -41.13 -0.84 -10.50
C HIS A 579 -40.13 -0.52 -11.63
N PRO A 580 -39.86 -1.42 -12.61
CA PRO A 580 -38.82 -1.19 -13.61
C PRO A 580 -39.10 0.01 -14.55
N LYS A 581 -40.36 0.46 -14.66
CA LYS A 581 -40.76 1.59 -15.51
C LYS A 581 -40.54 2.95 -14.85
N ASP A 582 -40.61 3.02 -13.52
CA ASP A 582 -40.43 4.26 -12.76
C ASP A 582 -38.94 4.54 -12.49
N GLU A 583 -38.12 3.50 -12.40
CA GLU A 583 -36.73 3.57 -11.97
C GLU A 583 -35.85 4.60 -12.72
N PRO A 584 -35.89 4.71 -14.07
CA PRO A 584 -35.05 5.67 -14.79
C PRO A 584 -35.36 7.13 -14.44
N GLU A 585 -36.62 7.47 -14.17
CA GLU A 585 -37.02 8.84 -13.79
C GLU A 585 -36.40 9.21 -12.44
N HIS A 586 -36.53 8.32 -11.46
CA HIS A 586 -35.99 8.52 -10.11
C HIS A 586 -34.46 8.61 -10.12
N LEU A 587 -33.77 7.73 -10.87
CA LEU A 587 -32.31 7.76 -11.00
C LEU A 587 -31.80 9.06 -11.61
N ASN A 588 -32.40 9.52 -12.71
CA ASN A 588 -31.99 10.77 -13.35
C ASN A 588 -32.17 11.98 -12.41
N ARG A 589 -33.25 12.01 -11.62
CA ARG A 589 -33.47 13.05 -10.61
C ARG A 589 -32.39 13.01 -9.51
N LEU A 590 -32.04 11.81 -9.02
CA LEU A 590 -31.03 11.63 -7.98
C LEU A 590 -29.62 12.01 -8.46
N VAL A 591 -29.25 11.63 -9.68
CA VAL A 591 -27.97 12.04 -10.30
C VAL A 591 -27.86 13.55 -10.37
N LYS A 592 -28.93 14.24 -10.77
CA LYS A 592 -28.97 15.70 -10.82
C LYS A 592 -28.77 16.32 -9.43
N LEU A 593 -29.43 15.78 -8.41
CA LEU A 593 -29.27 16.26 -7.02
C LEU A 593 -27.83 16.07 -6.50
N VAL A 594 -27.18 14.95 -6.81
CA VAL A 594 -25.78 14.72 -6.43
C VAL A 594 -24.82 15.62 -7.19
N GLN A 595 -25.07 15.91 -8.47
CA GLN A 595 -24.24 16.84 -9.25
C GLN A 595 -24.29 18.28 -8.72
N GLU A 596 -25.37 18.66 -8.06
CA GLU A 596 -25.50 19.96 -7.40
C GLU A 596 -24.66 20.01 -6.10
N VAL A 597 -24.17 18.86 -5.59
CA VAL A 597 -23.34 18.72 -4.38
C VAL A 597 -21.91 18.27 -4.75
N LYS A 598 -20.97 19.21 -4.90
CA LYS A 598 -19.55 18.90 -5.17
C LYS A 598 -18.87 18.32 -3.91
N MET A 599 -18.37 17.08 -4.00
CA MET A 599 -17.42 16.54 -3.03
C MET A 599 -16.03 17.17 -3.26
N PRO A 600 -15.33 17.64 -2.21
CA PRO A 600 -14.07 18.34 -2.41
C PRO A 600 -12.90 17.34 -2.53
N SER A 601 -12.22 17.37 -3.68
CA SER A 601 -10.97 16.64 -3.95
C SER A 601 -9.82 17.61 -4.22
N PHE A 602 -8.58 17.12 -4.16
CA PHE A 602 -7.41 17.93 -4.53
C PHE A 602 -6.25 17.12 -5.11
N ARG A 603 -5.33 17.81 -5.77
CA ARG A 603 -4.16 17.21 -6.43
C ARG A 603 -2.87 17.56 -5.73
N ARG A 604 -1.90 16.64 -5.76
CA ARG A 604 -0.52 16.86 -5.29
C ARG A 604 0.51 16.03 -6.05
N VAL A 605 1.77 16.46 -5.96
CA VAL A 605 2.93 15.77 -6.53
C VAL A 605 3.55 14.87 -5.47
N LEU A 606 3.74 13.60 -5.80
CA LEU A 606 4.37 12.59 -4.97
C LEU A 606 5.67 12.08 -5.60
N VAL A 607 6.72 11.97 -4.79
CA VAL A 607 7.92 11.19 -5.14
C VAL A 607 7.60 9.72 -4.94
N HIS A 608 7.72 8.92 -5.99
CA HIS A 608 7.44 7.48 -5.95
C HIS A 608 8.67 6.61 -6.29
N THR A 609 9.78 7.22 -6.73
CA THR A 609 11.06 6.54 -6.92
C THR A 609 12.22 7.52 -6.72
N TRP A 610 13.36 7.04 -6.22
CA TRP A 610 14.54 7.89 -6.02
C TRP A 610 15.24 8.15 -7.35
N SER A 611 15.33 9.40 -7.77
CA SER A 611 15.99 9.78 -9.02
C SER A 611 16.40 11.25 -9.04
N THR A 612 17.49 11.54 -9.76
CA THR A 612 17.88 12.91 -10.13
C THR A 612 17.05 13.46 -11.30
N ASP A 613 16.28 12.61 -11.98
CA ASP A 613 15.30 12.99 -13.00
C ASP A 613 13.95 13.20 -12.32
N PHE A 614 13.55 14.47 -12.15
CA PHE A 614 12.33 14.84 -11.44
C PHE A 614 11.07 14.24 -12.08
N ARG A 615 11.02 14.13 -13.41
CA ARG A 615 9.85 13.58 -14.13
C ARG A 615 9.70 12.09 -13.86
N LYS A 616 10.81 11.36 -13.79
CA LYS A 616 10.79 9.94 -13.43
C LYS A 616 10.53 9.70 -11.95
N ALA A 617 10.98 10.62 -11.10
CA ALA A 617 10.84 10.51 -9.66
C ALA A 617 9.41 10.74 -9.17
N THR A 618 8.62 11.53 -9.91
CA THR A 618 7.36 12.10 -9.41
C THR A 618 6.14 11.76 -10.26
N LYS A 619 4.97 11.71 -9.60
CA LYS A 619 3.65 11.60 -10.24
C LYS A 619 2.64 12.52 -9.55
N ILE A 620 1.65 13.00 -10.30
CA ILE A 620 0.49 13.70 -9.73
C ILE A 620 -0.53 12.67 -9.26
N VAL A 621 -1.06 12.84 -8.05
CA VAL A 621 -2.15 12.02 -7.50
C VAL A 621 -3.35 12.90 -7.13
N VAL A 622 -4.52 12.29 -7.08
CA VAL A 622 -5.78 12.93 -6.68
C VAL A 622 -6.22 12.32 -5.35
N ASP A 623 -6.33 13.13 -4.31
CA ASP A 623 -6.91 12.76 -3.02
C ASP A 623 -8.40 13.15 -3.01
N GLN A 624 -9.25 12.24 -2.55
CA GLN A 624 -10.72 12.36 -2.65
C GLN A 624 -11.35 13.22 -1.54
N GLU A 625 -10.55 13.64 -0.57
CA GLU A 625 -10.93 14.53 0.53
C GLU A 625 -9.85 15.58 0.74
N LEU A 626 -10.23 16.77 1.20
CA LEU A 626 -9.28 17.78 1.64
C LEU A 626 -8.56 17.32 2.93
N PRO A 627 -7.32 17.76 3.18
CA PRO A 627 -6.64 17.46 4.43
C PRO A 627 -7.46 18.02 5.60
N LYS A 628 -7.47 17.30 6.72
CA LYS A 628 -8.00 17.81 8.00
C LYS A 628 -6.81 18.28 8.84
N PRO A 629 -6.86 19.49 9.43
CA PRO A 629 -5.74 19.99 10.20
C PRO A 629 -5.60 19.21 11.51
N SER A 630 -4.43 18.64 11.73
CA SER A 630 -4.02 18.05 13.00
C SER A 630 -3.88 19.14 14.07
N VAL A 631 -3.89 18.76 15.35
CA VAL A 631 -3.72 19.70 16.48
C VAL A 631 -2.49 20.59 16.26
N GLY A 632 -2.68 21.90 16.34
CA GLY A 632 -1.62 22.90 16.11
C GLY A 632 -1.33 23.26 14.65
N ASN A 633 -2.03 22.65 13.70
CA ASN A 633 -1.84 22.88 12.26
C ASN A 633 -3.00 23.65 11.62
N VAL A 634 -2.75 24.12 10.41
CA VAL A 634 -3.74 24.72 9.50
C VAL A 634 -3.64 24.04 8.14
N VAL A 635 -4.71 24.10 7.34
CA VAL A 635 -4.67 23.71 5.93
C VAL A 635 -4.67 24.96 5.08
N VAL A 636 -3.69 25.06 4.19
CA VAL A 636 -3.54 26.19 3.26
C VAL A 636 -3.91 25.71 1.86
N LYS A 637 -4.83 26.42 1.20
CA LYS A 637 -5.08 26.31 -0.23
C LYS A 637 -4.02 27.11 -0.98
N ASN A 638 -3.14 26.42 -1.70
CA ASN A 638 -2.02 27.04 -2.38
C ASN A 638 -2.46 27.74 -3.66
N HIS A 639 -1.87 28.89 -3.92
CA HIS A 639 -2.04 29.67 -5.15
C HIS A 639 -0.71 29.90 -5.87
N PHE A 640 0.40 29.95 -5.13
CA PHE A 640 1.73 30.08 -5.70
C PHE A 640 2.71 29.14 -5.00
N LEU A 641 3.58 28.48 -5.79
CA LEU A 641 4.59 27.54 -5.29
C LEU A 641 5.99 27.98 -5.71
N GLY A 642 6.99 27.80 -4.86
CA GLY A 642 8.38 28.12 -5.17
C GLY A 642 9.17 26.91 -5.66
N ILE A 643 9.88 27.05 -6.79
CA ILE A 643 10.82 26.04 -7.29
C ILE A 643 12.22 26.27 -6.70
N ASN A 644 12.85 25.21 -6.19
CA ASN A 644 14.15 25.24 -5.55
C ASN A 644 15.11 24.27 -6.24
N ALA A 645 16.39 24.65 -6.36
CA ALA A 645 17.41 23.75 -6.89
C ALA A 645 17.46 22.43 -6.10
N THR A 646 17.16 22.47 -4.80
CA THR A 646 17.21 21.28 -3.97
C THR A 646 16.00 20.34 -4.11
N ASP A 647 15.00 20.70 -4.92
CA ASP A 647 13.88 19.79 -5.21
C ASP A 647 14.38 18.48 -5.83
N ILE A 648 15.47 18.50 -6.60
CA ILE A 648 16.12 17.28 -7.11
C ILE A 648 16.84 16.49 -6.01
N ASN A 649 17.43 17.15 -5.01
CA ASN A 649 18.01 16.45 -3.87
C ASN A 649 16.94 15.81 -2.99
N ILE A 650 15.74 16.39 -2.93
CA ILE A 650 14.58 15.75 -2.30
C ILE A 650 14.22 14.49 -3.09
N THR A 651 14.09 14.57 -4.42
CA THR A 651 13.73 13.40 -5.24
C THR A 651 14.81 12.33 -5.37
N ASN A 652 16.08 12.65 -5.14
CA ASN A 652 17.18 11.68 -5.18
C ASN A 652 17.56 11.10 -3.79
N GLY A 653 16.91 11.58 -2.72
CA GLY A 653 17.18 11.15 -1.34
C GLY A 653 18.44 11.77 -0.72
N GLY A 654 18.93 12.90 -1.24
CA GLY A 654 20.15 13.59 -0.81
C GLY A 654 20.08 14.19 0.60
N TYR A 655 18.91 14.24 1.22
CA TYR A 655 18.70 14.61 2.62
C TYR A 655 18.51 13.41 3.57
N GLY A 656 18.78 12.20 3.08
CA GLY A 656 18.47 10.94 3.75
C GLY A 656 17.30 10.24 3.05
N ARG A 657 17.42 8.92 2.86
CA ARG A 657 16.35 8.11 2.25
C ARG A 657 15.38 7.67 3.34
N THR A 658 14.11 8.05 3.19
CA THR A 658 12.98 7.54 3.98
C THR A 658 12.23 6.45 3.20
N SER A 659 11.09 5.98 3.68
CA SER A 659 10.18 5.17 2.87
C SER A 659 9.51 6.04 1.80
N LEU A 660 9.39 5.52 0.58
CA LEU A 660 8.56 6.09 -0.48
C LEU A 660 7.13 5.52 -0.39
N PRO A 661 6.10 6.25 -0.87
CA PRO A 661 6.16 7.58 -1.49
C PRO A 661 6.26 8.73 -0.48
N ILE A 662 6.85 9.87 -0.88
CA ILE A 662 6.93 11.08 -0.06
C ILE A 662 6.41 12.32 -0.78
N ASN A 663 5.94 13.31 -0.01
CA ASN A 663 5.58 14.64 -0.53
C ASN A 663 6.85 15.45 -0.90
N CYS A 664 6.72 16.39 -1.83
CA CYS A 664 7.83 17.28 -2.25
C CYS A 664 7.38 18.74 -2.43
N GLY A 665 8.35 19.63 -2.67
CA GLY A 665 8.17 21.09 -2.67
C GLY A 665 8.29 21.68 -1.26
N LEU A 666 8.93 22.85 -1.17
CA LEU A 666 9.37 23.42 0.12
C LEU A 666 8.63 24.68 0.58
N GLU A 667 7.94 25.39 -0.30
CA GLU A 667 7.32 26.67 0.05
C GLU A 667 6.10 26.98 -0.82
N GLY A 668 5.14 27.66 -0.20
CA GLY A 668 3.87 28.02 -0.83
C GLY A 668 3.32 29.34 -0.28
N VAL A 669 2.48 29.98 -1.10
CA VAL A 669 1.66 31.13 -0.74
C VAL A 669 0.22 30.81 -1.10
N GLY A 670 -0.69 31.06 -0.17
CA GLY A 670 -2.08 30.63 -0.29
C GLY A 670 -3.02 31.32 0.68
N VAL A 671 -4.21 30.74 0.80
CA VAL A 671 -5.27 31.17 1.72
C VAL A 671 -5.53 30.04 2.70
N VAL A 672 -5.70 30.36 3.98
CA VAL A 672 -6.05 29.37 5.01
C VAL A 672 -7.47 28.85 4.76
N GLU A 673 -7.60 27.55 4.48
CA GLU A 673 -8.86 26.86 4.22
C GLU A 673 -9.51 26.38 5.52
N SER A 674 -8.71 25.84 6.44
CA SER A 674 -9.20 25.32 7.73
C SER A 674 -8.11 25.42 8.81
N VAL A 675 -8.55 25.43 10.07
CA VAL A 675 -7.69 25.65 11.24
C VAL A 675 -8.07 24.63 12.31
N ALA A 676 -7.07 23.99 12.94
CA ALA A 676 -7.33 23.09 14.06
C ALA A 676 -7.83 23.85 15.29
N GLU A 677 -8.63 23.18 16.12
CA GLU A 677 -9.09 23.73 17.40
C GLU A 677 -7.89 24.13 18.28
N GLY A 678 -7.97 25.34 18.87
CA GLY A 678 -6.92 25.87 19.75
C GLY A 678 -5.84 26.73 19.08
N VAL A 679 -5.82 26.83 17.74
CA VAL A 679 -4.93 27.77 17.03
C VAL A 679 -5.57 29.17 17.03
N ALA A 680 -4.91 30.16 17.67
CA ALA A 680 -5.48 31.50 17.87
C ALA A 680 -4.98 32.56 16.87
N ASP A 681 -3.72 32.46 16.42
CA ASP A 681 -3.05 33.54 15.66
C ASP A 681 -3.32 33.50 14.15
N VAL A 682 -3.98 32.47 13.63
CA VAL A 682 -4.26 32.25 12.21
C VAL A 682 -5.75 31.90 12.05
N SER A 683 -6.43 32.52 11.08
CA SER A 683 -7.86 32.34 10.83
C SER A 683 -8.13 31.90 9.39
N VAL A 684 -9.24 31.18 9.18
CA VAL A 684 -9.73 30.84 7.84
C VAL A 684 -9.91 32.13 7.02
N GLY A 685 -9.41 32.12 5.79
CA GLY A 685 -9.39 33.27 4.89
C GLY A 685 -8.13 34.15 4.96
N ASP A 686 -7.23 33.94 5.93
CA ASP A 686 -5.96 34.68 5.97
C ASP A 686 -5.08 34.34 4.75
N THR A 687 -4.46 35.35 4.14
CA THR A 687 -3.43 35.17 3.12
C THR A 687 -2.09 34.91 3.80
N VAL A 688 -1.42 33.82 3.43
CA VAL A 688 -0.26 33.31 4.15
C VAL A 688 0.84 32.81 3.21
N ALA A 689 2.07 32.90 3.68
CA ALA A 689 3.25 32.26 3.11
C ALA A 689 3.84 31.28 4.13
N TYR A 690 4.47 30.21 3.65
CA TYR A 690 5.12 29.24 4.53
C TYR A 690 6.30 28.53 3.87
N GLN A 691 7.15 27.95 4.71
CA GLN A 691 8.18 26.98 4.31
C GLN A 691 7.89 25.64 4.98
N HIS A 692 7.43 24.66 4.21
CA HIS A 692 7.11 23.31 4.68
C HIS A 692 7.21 22.29 3.53
N LEU A 693 7.69 21.08 3.85
CA LEU A 693 7.78 20.00 2.87
C LEU A 693 6.37 19.54 2.48
N GLY A 694 6.14 19.34 1.18
CA GLY A 694 4.84 18.95 0.63
C GLY A 694 4.04 20.12 0.05
N ALA A 695 4.71 21.25 -0.21
CA ALA A 695 4.07 22.40 -0.83
C ALA A 695 3.61 22.14 -2.28
N PHE A 696 4.13 21.14 -3.00
CA PHE A 696 3.66 20.82 -4.36
C PHE A 696 2.30 20.10 -4.33
N ALA A 697 1.29 20.81 -3.86
CA ALA A 697 -0.08 20.38 -3.69
C ALA A 697 -1.03 21.57 -3.83
N GLU A 698 -2.29 21.33 -4.20
CA GLU A 698 -3.35 22.34 -4.18
C GLU A 698 -3.74 22.72 -2.73
N TYR A 699 -3.66 21.77 -1.80
CA TYR A 699 -3.84 22.01 -0.37
C TYR A 699 -2.70 21.37 0.41
N THR A 700 -2.16 22.08 1.40
CA THR A 700 -1.08 21.60 2.25
C THR A 700 -1.43 21.83 3.71
N GLU A 701 -1.29 20.80 4.54
CA GLU A 701 -1.30 20.95 5.98
C GLU A 701 0.04 21.52 6.46
N VAL A 702 0.01 22.57 7.28
CA VAL A 702 1.18 23.30 7.73
C VAL A 702 1.08 23.58 9.22
N PRO A 703 2.15 23.36 10.01
CA PRO A 703 2.19 23.82 11.40
C PRO A 703 1.96 25.32 11.52
N SER A 704 1.05 25.74 12.39
CA SER A 704 0.68 27.15 12.55
C SER A 704 1.87 28.06 12.87
N GLU A 705 2.87 27.55 13.59
CA GLU A 705 4.13 28.26 13.90
C GLU A 705 4.99 28.59 12.67
N LYS A 706 4.77 27.93 11.53
CA LYS A 706 5.49 28.17 10.26
C LYS A 706 4.75 29.11 9.31
N ILE A 707 3.57 29.57 9.71
CA ILE A 707 2.73 30.47 8.93
C ILE A 707 3.22 31.91 9.10
N VAL A 708 3.33 32.60 7.97
CA VAL A 708 3.62 34.03 7.92
C VAL A 708 2.48 34.71 7.20
N LYS A 709 1.73 35.58 7.90
CA LYS A 709 0.66 36.35 7.26
C LYS A 709 1.23 37.33 6.25
N THR A 710 0.64 37.36 5.07
CA THR A 710 0.93 38.33 4.04
C THR A 710 -0.22 39.33 3.95
N PRO A 711 0.03 40.60 3.58
CA PRO A 711 -1.03 41.60 3.45
C PRO A 711 -1.94 41.35 2.25
N GLU A 712 -1.44 40.62 1.24
CA GLU A 712 -2.18 40.25 0.04
C GLU A 712 -1.70 38.88 -0.48
N LEU A 713 -2.56 38.25 -1.29
CA LEU A 713 -2.23 37.02 -2.00
C LEU A 713 -1.38 37.35 -3.23
N SER A 714 -0.06 37.25 -3.11
CA SER A 714 0.88 37.64 -4.16
C SER A 714 2.09 36.71 -4.23
N PRO A 715 2.60 36.40 -5.44
CA PRO A 715 3.81 35.60 -5.58
C PRO A 715 5.07 36.36 -5.11
N SER A 716 4.99 37.67 -4.86
CA SER A 716 6.14 38.52 -4.48
C SER A 716 6.83 38.11 -3.18
N VAL A 717 6.16 37.32 -2.33
CA VAL A 717 6.69 36.84 -1.06
C VAL A 717 7.46 35.52 -1.20
N ILE A 718 7.17 34.70 -2.23
CA ILE A 718 7.86 33.42 -2.49
C ILE A 718 9.39 33.57 -2.59
N PRO A 719 9.96 34.60 -3.23
CA PRO A 719 11.41 34.79 -3.23
C PRO A 719 12.03 34.94 -1.83
N LEU A 720 11.25 35.30 -0.81
CA LEU A 720 11.75 35.60 0.53
C LEU A 720 11.75 34.40 1.46
N THR A 721 10.74 33.53 1.34
CA THR A 721 10.46 32.43 2.27
C THR A 721 11.64 31.48 2.43
N VAL A 722 12.22 30.99 1.32
CA VAL A 722 13.45 30.19 1.36
C VAL A 722 14.68 31.02 0.98
N CYS A 723 14.65 31.69 -0.18
CA CYS A 723 15.84 32.28 -0.80
C CYS A 723 16.32 33.55 -0.08
N GLY A 724 15.45 34.51 0.19
CA GLY A 724 15.81 35.76 0.86
C GLY A 724 16.32 35.52 2.28
N VAL A 725 15.58 34.73 3.08
CA VAL A 725 15.98 34.40 4.45
C VAL A 725 17.31 33.65 4.47
N SER A 726 17.51 32.70 3.55
CA SER A 726 18.80 32.01 3.39
C SER A 726 19.96 32.98 3.10
N ALA A 727 19.79 33.92 2.18
CA ALA A 727 20.83 34.91 1.88
C ALA A 727 21.18 35.77 3.11
N SER A 728 20.15 36.25 3.80
CA SER A 728 20.25 37.11 4.98
C SER A 728 20.98 36.41 6.13
N LEU A 729 20.59 35.16 6.43
CA LEU A 729 21.22 34.36 7.48
C LEU A 729 22.63 33.90 7.11
N ALA A 730 22.84 33.46 5.86
CA ALA A 730 24.14 33.01 5.42
C ALA A 730 25.19 34.12 5.48
N LEU A 731 24.85 35.34 5.02
CA LEU A 731 25.75 36.48 5.08
C LEU A 731 26.07 36.89 6.53
N GLU A 732 25.09 36.80 7.43
CA GLU A 732 25.27 37.22 8.82
C GLU A 732 25.96 36.16 9.68
N LYS A 733 25.50 34.90 9.64
CA LYS A 733 25.94 33.82 10.56
C LYS A 733 27.13 33.02 10.04
N ALA A 734 27.20 32.76 8.73
CA ALA A 734 28.30 31.98 8.15
C ALA A 734 29.37 32.88 7.51
N GLY A 735 28.94 33.98 6.88
CA GLY A 735 29.82 34.94 6.24
C GLY A 735 30.42 35.97 7.19
N GLU A 736 29.75 36.26 8.31
CA GLU A 736 30.08 37.37 9.22
C GLU A 736 30.38 38.67 8.44
N MET A 737 29.56 38.95 7.42
CA MET A 737 29.82 39.99 6.42
C MET A 737 30.03 41.35 7.08
N LYS A 738 31.09 42.05 6.66
CA LYS A 738 31.40 43.43 7.12
C LYS A 738 31.15 44.41 5.98
N SER A 739 31.45 45.68 6.22
CA SER A 739 31.44 46.75 5.21
C SER A 739 32.83 46.94 4.59
N ASN A 740 32.89 47.50 3.39
CA ASN A 740 34.11 47.75 2.62
C ASN A 740 34.89 46.46 2.24
N GLU A 741 34.19 45.35 2.10
CA GLU A 741 34.73 44.07 1.63
C GLU A 741 34.52 43.88 0.13
N THR A 742 35.42 43.14 -0.52
CA THR A 742 35.19 42.58 -1.85
C THR A 742 34.41 41.27 -1.72
N VAL A 743 33.15 41.28 -2.16
CA VAL A 743 32.21 40.16 -2.04
C VAL A 743 31.96 39.51 -3.40
N PHE A 744 32.22 38.22 -3.52
CA PHE A 744 31.91 37.44 -4.72
C PHE A 744 30.62 36.63 -4.53
N VAL A 745 29.76 36.59 -5.55
CA VAL A 745 28.53 35.79 -5.56
C VAL A 745 28.46 34.93 -6.82
N SER A 746 28.45 33.60 -6.66
CA SER A 746 28.13 32.68 -7.76
C SER A 746 26.62 32.60 -7.98
N ALA A 747 26.18 32.28 -9.21
CA ALA A 747 24.76 32.26 -9.57
C ALA A 747 24.01 33.54 -9.14
N ALA A 748 24.67 34.69 -9.27
CA ALA A 748 24.26 35.95 -8.66
C ALA A 748 22.89 36.45 -9.15
N ALA A 749 22.50 36.12 -10.38
CA ALA A 749 21.22 36.51 -10.95
C ALA A 749 20.08 35.52 -10.61
N GLY A 750 20.37 34.45 -9.87
CA GLY A 750 19.40 33.43 -9.47
C GLY A 750 18.58 33.80 -8.24
N ALA A 751 17.76 32.85 -7.80
CA ALA A 751 16.75 33.05 -6.76
C ALA A 751 17.31 33.57 -5.41
N THR A 752 18.36 32.94 -4.88
CA THR A 752 19.06 33.39 -3.66
C THR A 752 20.12 34.45 -3.95
N GLY A 753 20.88 34.28 -5.04
CA GLY A 753 21.99 35.17 -5.41
C GLY A 753 21.57 36.64 -5.53
N GLN A 754 20.36 36.91 -6.04
CA GLN A 754 19.84 38.27 -6.17
C GLN A 754 19.72 39.00 -4.83
N PHE A 755 19.46 38.28 -3.73
CA PHE A 755 19.38 38.87 -2.41
C PHE A 755 20.77 39.07 -1.81
N VAL A 756 21.68 38.11 -2.03
CA VAL A 756 23.06 38.20 -1.57
C VAL A 756 23.74 39.45 -2.13
N VAL A 757 23.62 39.69 -3.44
CA VAL A 757 24.24 40.88 -4.05
C VAL A 757 23.65 42.18 -3.51
N GLN A 758 22.33 42.26 -3.35
CA GLN A 758 21.67 43.46 -2.85
C GLN A 758 22.01 43.73 -1.38
N LEU A 759 22.00 42.70 -0.54
CA LEU A 759 22.36 42.83 0.88
C LEU A 759 23.83 43.21 1.06
N ALA A 760 24.74 42.66 0.25
CA ALA A 760 26.14 43.07 0.25
C ALA A 760 26.32 44.52 -0.20
N LYS A 761 25.60 44.97 -1.25
CA LYS A 761 25.61 46.38 -1.66
C LYS A 761 25.06 47.31 -0.57
N LEU A 762 23.97 46.93 0.09
CA LEU A 762 23.38 47.69 1.21
C LEU A 762 24.35 47.80 2.40
N ALA A 763 25.20 46.80 2.62
CA ALA A 763 26.25 46.83 3.63
C ALA A 763 27.48 47.67 3.25
N GLY A 764 27.49 48.29 2.05
CA GLY A 764 28.60 49.13 1.59
C GLY A 764 29.77 48.35 0.98
N ASN A 765 29.53 47.15 0.45
CA ASN A 765 30.56 46.32 -0.15
C ASN A 765 30.73 46.55 -1.66
N HIS A 766 31.90 46.16 -2.16
CA HIS A 766 32.16 45.99 -3.59
C HIS A 766 31.76 44.57 -4.00
N VAL A 767 30.84 44.43 -4.94
CA VAL A 767 30.19 43.16 -5.27
C VAL A 767 30.52 42.71 -6.68
N ILE A 768 31.04 41.49 -6.78
CA ILE A 768 31.32 40.76 -8.01
C ILE A 768 30.26 39.67 -8.16
N GLY A 769 29.54 39.66 -9.29
CA GLY A 769 28.45 38.70 -9.54
C GLY A 769 28.69 37.85 -10.77
N ALA A 770 28.83 36.54 -10.62
CA ALA A 770 29.00 35.62 -11.74
C ALA A 770 27.64 35.06 -12.24
N CYS A 771 27.44 35.09 -13.56
CA CYS A 771 26.23 34.62 -14.23
C CYS A 771 26.49 34.06 -15.64
N SER A 772 25.46 33.49 -16.27
CA SER A 772 25.59 32.66 -17.48
C SER A 772 25.14 33.32 -18.80
N SER A 773 24.68 34.58 -18.77
CA SER A 773 24.20 35.30 -19.97
C SER A 773 24.32 36.81 -19.82
N ASP A 774 24.32 37.53 -20.94
CA ASP A 774 24.39 39.00 -20.93
C ASP A 774 23.11 39.64 -20.36
N GLU A 775 21.96 39.01 -20.55
CA GLU A 775 20.70 39.44 -19.93
C GLU A 775 20.80 39.43 -18.39
N LYS A 776 21.45 38.40 -17.84
CA LYS A 776 21.74 38.33 -16.40
C LYS A 776 22.76 39.37 -15.97
N VAL A 777 23.73 39.71 -16.82
CA VAL A 777 24.66 40.81 -16.56
C VAL A 777 23.89 42.13 -16.41
N GLU A 778 22.98 42.45 -17.33
CA GLU A 778 22.15 43.66 -17.23
C GLU A 778 21.23 43.65 -16.00
N TYR A 779 20.66 42.48 -15.66
CA TYR A 779 19.91 42.32 -14.43
C TYR A 779 20.75 42.63 -13.19
N LEU A 780 21.98 42.10 -13.10
CA LEU A 780 22.88 42.36 -11.97
C LEU A 780 23.30 43.84 -11.89
N LYS A 781 23.56 44.50 -13.02
CA LYS A 781 23.78 45.96 -13.04
C LYS A 781 22.59 46.71 -12.45
N SER A 782 21.37 46.30 -12.78
CA SER A 782 20.13 46.91 -12.23
C SER A 782 19.95 46.73 -10.72
N LEU A 783 20.66 45.76 -10.12
CA LEU A 783 20.73 45.54 -8.68
C LEU A 783 21.93 46.25 -8.02
N GLY A 784 22.73 46.99 -8.79
CA GLY A 784 23.88 47.73 -8.30
C GLY A 784 25.16 46.91 -8.14
N VAL A 785 25.27 45.74 -8.77
CA VAL A 785 26.51 44.95 -8.79
C VAL A 785 27.62 45.72 -9.51
N ASP A 786 28.78 45.86 -8.86
CA ASP A 786 29.90 46.64 -9.38
C ASP A 786 30.60 45.93 -10.53
N ARG A 787 30.78 44.60 -10.42
CA ARG A 787 31.40 43.78 -11.48
C ARG A 787 30.59 42.52 -11.78
N PRO A 788 29.57 42.61 -12.65
CA PRO A 788 28.93 41.43 -13.21
C PRO A 788 29.87 40.75 -14.22
N ILE A 789 29.95 39.42 -14.18
CA ILE A 789 30.80 38.60 -15.05
C ILE A 789 29.92 37.55 -15.73
N ASN A 790 29.92 37.53 -17.07
CA ASN A 790 29.38 36.41 -17.83
C ASN A 790 30.48 35.36 -18.00
N TYR A 791 30.49 34.33 -17.15
CA TYR A 791 31.55 33.32 -17.14
C TYR A 791 31.55 32.42 -18.39
N LYS A 792 30.56 32.54 -19.28
CA LYS A 792 30.58 31.88 -20.60
C LYS A 792 31.34 32.67 -21.66
N LYS A 793 31.67 33.94 -21.38
CA LYS A 793 32.38 34.85 -22.30
C LYS A 793 33.71 35.35 -21.74
N GLU A 794 33.82 35.41 -20.42
CA GLU A 794 35.01 35.86 -19.71
C GLU A 794 35.58 34.72 -18.86
N ASP A 795 36.91 34.55 -18.86
CA ASP A 795 37.59 33.65 -17.93
C ASP A 795 37.55 34.26 -16.53
N LEU A 796 36.73 33.66 -15.66
CA LEU A 796 36.52 34.15 -14.30
C LEU A 796 37.83 34.25 -13.52
N ASN A 797 38.70 33.23 -13.58
CA ASN A 797 39.94 33.21 -12.83
C ASN A 797 40.91 34.30 -13.32
N ALA A 798 41.00 34.48 -14.65
CA ALA A 798 41.83 35.53 -15.23
C ALA A 798 41.32 36.94 -14.87
N VAL A 799 40.00 37.14 -14.87
CA VAL A 799 39.38 38.40 -14.44
C VAL A 799 39.66 38.68 -12.97
N LEU A 800 39.41 37.71 -12.08
CA LEU A 800 39.63 37.87 -10.64
C LEU A 800 41.09 38.20 -10.34
N LYS A 801 42.04 37.47 -10.93
CA LYS A 801 43.47 37.70 -10.72
C LYS A 801 43.95 39.06 -11.20
N LYS A 802 43.36 39.58 -12.28
CA LYS A 802 43.76 40.85 -12.90
C LYS A 802 43.14 42.06 -12.21
N GLU A 803 41.83 42.00 -11.96
CA GLU A 803 41.05 43.13 -11.44
C GLU A 803 41.06 43.20 -9.91
N TYR A 804 41.31 42.07 -9.23
CA TYR A 804 41.25 41.95 -7.77
C TYR A 804 42.53 41.31 -7.20
N PRO A 805 43.71 41.94 -7.36
CA PRO A 805 44.98 41.37 -6.92
C PRO A 805 45.08 41.15 -5.40
N ASP A 806 44.31 41.90 -4.60
CA ASP A 806 44.22 41.73 -3.14
C ASP A 806 43.25 40.61 -2.70
N GLY A 807 42.52 40.04 -3.67
CA GLY A 807 41.63 38.90 -3.49
C GLY A 807 40.22 39.22 -2.99
N ILE A 808 39.43 38.17 -2.83
CA ILE A 808 38.03 38.21 -2.37
C ILE A 808 37.95 38.04 -0.85
N ASN A 809 37.30 38.96 -0.13
CA ASN A 809 37.16 38.89 1.33
C ASN A 809 36.04 37.94 1.77
N LEU A 810 34.93 37.91 1.01
CA LEU A 810 33.81 37.03 1.27
C LEU A 810 33.24 36.47 -0.04
N ALA A 811 33.06 35.17 -0.13
CA ALA A 811 32.41 34.54 -1.27
C ALA A 811 31.16 33.79 -0.85
N PHE A 812 30.05 34.00 -1.57
CA PHE A 812 28.85 33.19 -1.51
C PHE A 812 28.87 32.21 -2.68
N GLU A 813 29.16 30.94 -2.39
CA GLU A 813 29.32 29.90 -3.39
C GLU A 813 28.17 28.90 -3.34
N SER A 814 27.46 28.75 -4.46
CA SER A 814 26.28 27.91 -4.63
C SER A 814 26.36 26.97 -5.84
N VAL A 815 27.48 26.96 -6.56
CA VAL A 815 27.62 26.27 -7.86
C VAL A 815 28.54 25.06 -7.76
N GLY A 816 29.72 25.22 -7.17
CA GLY A 816 30.76 24.21 -7.12
C GLY A 816 31.64 24.16 -8.39
N GLY A 817 32.49 23.14 -8.48
CA GLY A 817 33.32 22.87 -9.66
C GLY A 817 34.36 23.96 -9.97
N GLU A 818 34.54 24.30 -11.25
CA GLU A 818 35.56 25.26 -11.68
C GLU A 818 35.29 26.70 -11.19
N LEU A 819 34.03 27.07 -10.91
CA LEU A 819 33.71 28.36 -10.30
C LEU A 819 34.25 28.42 -8.87
N PHE A 820 33.96 27.40 -8.05
CA PHE A 820 34.50 27.30 -6.70
C PHE A 820 36.04 27.33 -6.69
N LYS A 821 36.68 26.61 -7.61
CA LYS A 821 38.14 26.61 -7.76
C LYS A 821 38.70 28.00 -8.10
N SER A 822 38.06 28.72 -9.03
CA SER A 822 38.45 30.09 -9.39
C SER A 822 38.34 31.05 -8.21
N VAL A 823 37.30 30.90 -7.39
CA VAL A 823 37.14 31.70 -6.15
C VAL A 823 38.23 31.36 -5.14
N LEU A 824 38.46 30.07 -4.89
CA LEU A 824 39.48 29.59 -3.95
C LEU A 824 40.89 30.07 -4.32
N ASP A 825 41.20 30.13 -5.62
CA ASP A 825 42.50 30.60 -6.13
C ASP A 825 42.72 32.10 -5.94
N ASN A 826 41.64 32.87 -5.81
CA ASN A 826 41.66 34.33 -5.68
C ASN A 826 41.09 34.81 -4.34
N ILE A 827 41.04 33.94 -3.32
CA ILE A 827 40.59 34.34 -1.98
C ILE A 827 41.65 35.23 -1.31
N ALA A 828 41.19 36.30 -0.65
CA ALA A 828 42.06 37.21 0.10
C ALA A 828 42.67 36.51 1.33
N ILE A 829 43.72 37.11 1.90
CA ILE A 829 44.20 36.69 3.22
C ILE A 829 43.08 36.94 4.24
N PHE A 830 42.78 35.94 5.07
CA PHE A 830 41.62 35.90 5.98
C PHE A 830 40.24 35.89 5.30
N GLY A 831 40.20 35.64 3.98
CA GLY A 831 38.94 35.56 3.26
C GLY A 831 38.08 34.37 3.70
N ARG A 832 36.77 34.51 3.51
CA ARG A 832 35.76 33.52 3.93
C ARG A 832 34.94 33.06 2.72
N ILE A 833 34.68 31.77 2.63
CA ILE A 833 33.82 31.19 1.60
C ILE A 833 32.64 30.51 2.29
N ILE A 834 31.43 31.00 2.02
CA ILE A 834 30.19 30.35 2.39
C ILE A 834 29.89 29.27 1.35
N VAL A 835 29.82 28.01 1.77
CA VAL A 835 29.33 26.90 0.95
C VAL A 835 27.82 26.81 1.15
N PHE A 836 27.08 27.44 0.25
CA PHE A 836 25.63 27.44 0.24
C PHE A 836 25.05 26.22 -0.49
N GLY A 837 25.73 25.76 -1.54
CA GLY A 837 25.30 24.62 -2.34
C GLY A 837 26.28 24.34 -3.48
N ASN A 838 25.98 23.30 -4.26
CA ASN A 838 26.81 22.80 -5.34
C ASN A 838 25.94 22.33 -6.52
N VAL A 839 25.10 23.24 -7.04
CA VAL A 839 24.06 22.90 -8.02
C VAL A 839 24.58 22.20 -9.28
N SER A 840 25.86 22.38 -9.64
CA SER A 840 26.46 21.68 -10.79
C SER A 840 26.52 20.15 -10.61
N HIS A 841 26.38 19.63 -9.38
CA HIS A 841 26.53 18.22 -9.05
C HIS A 841 25.20 17.50 -8.74
N TYR A 842 24.07 18.23 -8.66
CA TYR A 842 22.79 17.62 -8.25
C TYR A 842 22.22 16.60 -9.25
N HIS A 843 22.72 16.57 -10.49
CA HIS A 843 22.39 15.55 -11.49
C HIS A 843 23.37 14.35 -11.53
N GLY A 844 24.34 14.26 -10.61
CA GLY A 844 25.20 13.08 -10.46
C GLY A 844 26.54 13.13 -11.22
N ASP A 845 26.82 14.19 -11.97
CA ASP A 845 28.10 14.37 -12.66
C ASP A 845 29.09 15.18 -11.81
N ALA A 846 29.97 14.52 -11.07
CA ALA A 846 31.41 14.78 -11.18
C ALA A 846 32.22 13.69 -10.48
N GLY A 847 33.28 13.25 -11.15
CA GLY A 847 34.34 12.47 -10.52
C GLY A 847 34.97 13.24 -9.37
N THR A 848 35.22 12.56 -8.27
CA THR A 848 36.00 13.10 -7.15
C THR A 848 37.48 13.05 -7.53
N ASP A 849 38.14 14.20 -7.66
CA ASP A 849 39.61 14.26 -7.69
C ASP A 849 40.11 14.08 -6.24
N PRO A 850 40.75 12.95 -5.90
CA PRO A 850 41.20 12.67 -4.54
C PRO A 850 42.27 13.66 -4.06
N GLN A 851 42.98 14.34 -4.98
CA GLN A 851 44.01 15.32 -4.63
C GLN A 851 43.45 16.71 -4.34
N TYR A 852 42.20 16.98 -4.74
CA TYR A 852 41.61 18.31 -4.63
C TYR A 852 41.49 18.77 -3.17
N GLY A 853 41.14 17.86 -2.25
CA GLY A 853 41.05 18.18 -0.81
C GLY A 853 42.39 18.62 -0.21
N TYR A 854 43.50 18.02 -0.61
CA TYR A 854 44.83 18.44 -0.15
C TYR A 854 45.20 19.82 -0.70
N GLN A 855 44.98 20.06 -1.99
CA GLN A 855 45.26 21.35 -2.61
C GLN A 855 44.40 22.47 -2.01
N GLN A 856 43.12 22.17 -1.74
CA GLN A 856 42.22 23.07 -1.03
C GLN A 856 42.78 23.41 0.34
N ASN A 857 43.09 22.43 1.18
CA ASN A 857 43.63 22.64 2.51
C ASN A 857 44.92 23.48 2.47
N ARG A 858 45.81 23.23 1.49
CA ARG A 858 47.05 24.00 1.33
C ARG A 858 46.78 25.46 0.96
N LYS A 859 45.84 25.73 0.05
CA LYS A 859 45.46 27.10 -0.34
C LYS A 859 44.82 27.85 0.83
N MET A 860 43.92 27.20 1.56
CA MET A 860 43.29 27.76 2.76
C MET A 860 44.32 28.10 3.83
N GLN A 861 45.26 27.18 4.10
CA GLN A 861 46.34 27.38 5.06
C GLN A 861 47.22 28.59 4.68
N LEU A 862 47.65 28.68 3.41
CA LEU A 862 48.52 29.76 2.93
C LEU A 862 47.86 31.15 2.91
N ARG A 863 46.53 31.21 2.99
CA ARG A 863 45.76 32.46 3.04
C ARG A 863 45.10 32.71 4.40
N SER A 864 45.26 31.78 5.36
CA SER A 864 44.49 31.80 6.61
C SER A 864 42.98 32.00 6.36
N ALA A 865 42.49 31.46 5.24
CA ALA A 865 41.10 31.59 4.81
C ALA A 865 40.22 30.55 5.52
N SER A 866 38.90 30.72 5.46
CA SER A 866 37.93 29.76 6.02
C SER A 866 36.83 29.36 5.01
N LEU A 867 36.33 28.15 5.19
CA LEU A 867 35.23 27.57 4.43
C LEU A 867 34.12 27.20 5.44
N CYS A 868 32.93 27.78 5.29
CA CYS A 868 31.81 27.56 6.21
C CYS A 868 30.59 27.06 5.46
N GLY A 869 30.12 25.85 5.77
CA GLY A 869 28.86 25.34 5.24
C GLY A 869 27.66 26.05 5.86
N PHE A 870 26.65 26.35 5.05
CA PHE A 870 25.38 26.91 5.52
C PHE A 870 24.21 26.02 5.12
N LEU A 871 23.40 25.63 6.10
CA LEU A 871 22.15 24.92 5.88
C LEU A 871 21.05 25.61 6.68
N LEU A 872 20.00 26.08 6.00
CA LEU A 872 18.94 26.88 6.59
C LEU A 872 18.27 26.22 7.81
N PHE A 873 18.12 24.89 7.79
CA PHE A 873 17.48 24.13 8.86
C PHE A 873 18.16 24.28 10.22
N HIS A 874 19.47 24.51 10.27
CA HIS A 874 20.20 24.73 11.53
C HIS A 874 19.97 26.13 12.14
N HIS A 875 19.23 27.00 11.44
CA HIS A 875 18.95 28.37 11.83
C HIS A 875 17.45 28.68 11.83
N ALA A 876 16.58 27.67 11.88
CA ALA A 876 15.13 27.81 11.81
C ALA A 876 14.58 28.82 12.84
N GLN A 877 15.16 28.87 14.04
CA GLN A 877 14.77 29.80 15.11
C GLN A 877 14.94 31.28 14.76
N HIS A 878 15.79 31.60 13.78
CA HIS A 878 16.06 32.97 13.34
C HIS A 878 15.28 33.36 12.07
N VAL A 879 14.57 32.41 11.45
CA VAL A 879 13.82 32.65 10.20
C VAL A 879 12.79 33.78 10.34
N PRO A 880 11.95 33.83 11.40
CA PRO A 880 10.93 34.89 11.51
C PRO A 880 11.53 36.30 11.57
N GLU A 881 12.60 36.48 12.34
CA GLU A 881 13.31 37.77 12.48
C GLU A 881 13.87 38.24 11.13
N HIS A 882 14.58 37.35 10.42
CA HIS A 882 15.20 37.69 9.14
C HIS A 882 14.16 37.93 8.05
N LEU A 883 13.06 37.17 8.03
CA LEU A 883 11.98 37.40 7.08
C LEU A 883 11.32 38.75 7.28
N GLN A 884 11.02 39.12 8.54
CA GLN A 884 10.46 40.43 8.85
C GLN A 884 11.40 41.57 8.45
N ARG A 885 12.72 41.41 8.67
CA ARG A 885 13.73 42.38 8.22
C ARG A 885 13.70 42.56 6.69
N LEU A 886 13.61 41.47 5.93
CA LEU A 886 13.58 41.53 4.46
C LEU A 886 12.30 42.15 3.93
N LEU A 887 11.15 41.83 4.53
CA LEU A 887 9.87 42.45 4.19
C LEU A 887 9.92 43.98 4.41
N ASN A 888 10.53 44.43 5.52
CA ASN A 888 10.73 45.86 5.78
C ASN A 888 11.65 46.51 4.72
N LEU A 889 12.74 45.86 4.31
CA LEU A 889 13.62 46.38 3.26
C LEU A 889 12.91 46.50 1.90
N ILE A 890 12.02 45.56 1.56
CA ILE A 890 11.21 45.64 0.35
C ILE A 890 10.20 46.78 0.45
N LYS A 891 9.51 46.89 1.59
CA LYS A 891 8.57 47.99 1.86
C LYS A 891 9.24 49.36 1.74
N ASP A 892 10.49 49.48 2.20
CA ASP A 892 11.31 50.69 2.10
C ASP A 892 11.89 50.92 0.69
N GLY A 893 11.65 50.02 -0.27
CA GLY A 893 12.21 50.10 -1.63
C GLY A 893 13.72 49.85 -1.72
N LYS A 894 14.34 49.35 -0.64
CA LYS A 894 15.79 49.06 -0.56
C LYS A 894 16.16 47.70 -1.14
N LEU A 895 15.19 46.79 -1.27
CA LEU A 895 15.38 45.44 -1.77
C LEU A 895 14.31 45.11 -2.82
N LYS A 896 14.72 44.41 -3.88
CA LYS A 896 13.83 43.89 -4.93
C LYS A 896 13.78 42.37 -4.85
N ALA A 897 12.57 41.82 -4.86
CA ALA A 897 12.31 40.39 -4.91
C ALA A 897 11.98 39.98 -6.36
N GLY A 898 12.99 39.63 -7.14
CA GLY A 898 12.83 39.25 -8.54
C GLY A 898 12.23 37.86 -8.70
N ILE A 899 11.19 37.79 -9.54
CA ILE A 899 10.55 36.57 -10.03
C ILE A 899 10.92 36.40 -11.51
N ASP A 900 11.14 35.16 -11.93
CA ASP A 900 11.39 34.85 -13.34
C ASP A 900 10.20 35.29 -14.20
N PRO A 901 10.43 35.95 -15.35
CA PRO A 901 9.34 36.44 -16.18
C PRO A 901 8.56 35.33 -16.89
N THR A 902 9.07 34.09 -16.94
CA THR A 902 8.34 32.95 -17.52
C THR A 902 7.24 32.48 -16.57
N GLU A 903 5.99 32.51 -17.04
CA GLU A 903 4.84 32.04 -16.27
C GLU A 903 4.66 30.52 -16.41
N PHE A 904 4.51 29.83 -15.28
CA PHE A 904 4.21 28.40 -15.17
C PHE A 904 2.88 28.20 -14.44
N ARG A 905 1.99 27.36 -14.97
CA ARG A 905 0.62 27.17 -14.46
C ARG A 905 0.31 25.71 -14.21
N GLY A 906 -0.29 25.42 -13.04
CA GLY A 906 -0.67 24.08 -12.62
C GLY A 906 0.51 23.22 -12.17
N LEU A 907 0.22 22.15 -11.44
CA LEU A 907 1.23 21.20 -10.92
C LEU A 907 2.00 20.52 -12.07
N GLU A 908 1.37 20.38 -13.23
CA GLU A 908 1.91 19.78 -14.45
C GLU A 908 3.14 20.55 -14.98
N SER A 909 3.24 21.84 -14.66
CA SER A 909 4.32 22.71 -15.12
C SER A 909 5.56 22.70 -14.23
N ILE A 910 5.50 22.07 -13.05
CA ILE A 910 6.63 21.98 -12.11
C ILE A 910 7.89 21.37 -12.77
N PRO A 911 7.81 20.24 -13.51
CA PRO A 911 9.01 19.67 -14.13
C PRO A 911 9.64 20.59 -15.18
N ASP A 912 8.84 21.33 -15.96
CA ASP A 912 9.34 22.29 -16.95
C ASP A 912 10.09 23.46 -16.27
N ALA A 913 9.58 23.93 -15.13
CA ALA A 913 10.23 24.97 -14.34
C ALA A 913 11.55 24.49 -13.73
N ILE A 914 11.61 23.23 -13.25
CA ILE A 914 12.85 22.60 -12.79
C ILE A 914 13.86 22.49 -13.94
N ASP A 915 13.44 22.02 -15.12
CA ASP A 915 14.31 21.95 -16.29
C ASP A 915 14.88 23.33 -16.68
N ARG A 916 14.07 24.39 -16.59
CA ARG A 916 14.51 25.78 -16.84
C ARG A 916 15.59 26.22 -15.84
N LEU A 917 15.44 25.87 -14.56
CA LEU A 917 16.43 26.14 -13.52
C LEU A 917 17.77 25.48 -13.87
N TYR A 918 17.75 24.19 -14.20
CA TYR A 918 18.96 23.42 -14.47
C TYR A 918 19.61 23.72 -15.82
N LYS A 919 18.84 24.21 -16.80
CA LYS A 919 19.37 24.84 -18.03
C LYS A 919 19.98 26.23 -17.77
N GLN A 920 20.00 26.70 -16.53
CA GLN A 920 20.53 27.99 -16.09
C GLN A 920 19.87 29.16 -16.83
N GLN A 921 18.58 29.06 -17.15
CA GLN A 921 17.86 30.07 -17.94
C GLN A 921 17.14 31.10 -17.08
N ASN A 922 16.91 30.80 -15.80
CA ASN A 922 16.12 31.67 -14.93
C ASN A 922 16.84 32.95 -14.49
N ILE A 923 16.07 34.02 -14.31
CA ILE A 923 16.47 35.29 -13.68
C ILE A 923 15.56 35.48 -12.45
N GLY A 924 16.14 35.49 -11.25
CA GLY A 924 15.36 35.50 -10.01
C GLY A 924 14.71 34.13 -9.69
N LYS A 925 13.61 34.18 -8.95
CA LYS A 925 12.90 33.01 -8.41
C LYS A 925 11.85 32.48 -9.40
N LEU A 926 11.87 31.18 -9.65
CA LEU A 926 10.82 30.50 -10.41
C LEU A 926 9.62 30.22 -9.50
N VAL A 927 8.42 30.55 -10.01
CA VAL A 927 7.15 30.43 -9.29
C VAL A 927 6.14 29.70 -10.18
N ILE A 928 5.38 28.77 -9.59
CA ILE A 928 4.23 28.13 -10.22
C ILE A 928 2.96 28.82 -9.73
N LYS A 929 2.01 29.10 -10.62
CA LYS A 929 0.67 29.59 -10.29
C LYS A 929 -0.32 28.43 -10.38
N LEU A 930 -1.09 28.20 -9.32
CA LEU A 930 -2.15 27.17 -9.29
C LEU A 930 -3.51 27.72 -9.74
#